data_AF-A0A8J8GWF5-F1
#
_entry.id   AF-A0A8J8GWF5-F1
#
_cell.length_a   1.000
_cell.length_b   1.000
_cell.length_c   1.000
_cell.angle_alpha   90.00
_cell.angle_beta   90.00
_cell.angle_gamma   90.00
#
_symmetry.space_group_name_H-M   'P 1'
#
loop_
_entity.id
_entity.type
_entity.pdbx_description
1 polymer ?
#
loop_
_entity_poly.entity_id
_entity_poly.type
_entity_poly.pdbx_seq_one_letter_code
_entity_poly.pdbx_strand_id
1 'polypeptide(L)'
;MTVELHIRAEILGVLVARSVHERLRAASLPPLGEFYVDHLDVADEPVRFDPTGTVVRIRVPVDVFVVSRDDLLNAPNDEPAAVRTPVSRVGLILELSSDGGAAVLRVVDVDAGPVAAAAGAAHAAIVAALSGQIRIELGAVVEALGLPAPTTSSVVLAGTAIAVRFDPAGPAVERLFPGQDWGLFVSGGAIEQLVQNRLPALPPALVTSASVTPHWRPAGTTPHVDLDYAGKPVLPDPFTADVDGTFFCDLTLLGAPEQKVRVIVRDWSLHIHAAGIPGIAESEIEQSIMDAFTPSAVGGTALGGHSFAIDGPRLPDIGFADGQLAYESAYASPDGMTIGGPVRVYGGAVLLHAGLSWDRVRLVKSSDNPMQVVVFCSQGGSPDQTISPDSLGTSGDATFTGIGAYGGFEVVSGGPAVPEHIHVDQRNADTLRVHFGYSALAEPIADRVRLIVRTGRGVRCVDFGQPTSLSADEAATMAGFAQVIYIDDCPIIVEHTDPALSWVDQHPQWNKWQPDDAVALPERQDWSAYTAGLTALGVQLVTLTGLDAGELVTFRSREHEVTVTADAQGRAVVPVFLSVRDRLGPARLTRVTRRSLDGAVSVRSAVFRRRASLPAGVANRLTVEPDGRALVTADLGDRQVVHAVTGTTLRALPGDQRVRPTPPRAVTADVDLPGVETVIGVPGFGDEPIALALMSDGRPARVLDLTGGTPRVAGMIHGPVGRIDEQAPWAIADGPGVVSLFHVTRN
;
A
#
# COMPACT_ATOMS: atom_id res chain seq x y z
N MET A 1 -6.95 46.68 6.82
CA MET A 1 -6.33 45.42 7.27
C MET A 1 -5.55 44.89 6.10
N THR A 2 -4.29 44.51 6.27
CA THR A 2 -3.46 43.95 5.18
C THR A 2 -2.88 42.63 5.64
N VAL A 3 -3.05 41.60 4.81
CA VAL A 3 -2.47 40.27 5.00
C VAL A 3 -1.71 39.89 3.73
N GLU A 4 -0.48 39.42 3.85
CA GLU A 4 0.34 39.06 2.69
C GLU A 4 1.02 37.71 2.92
N LEU A 5 0.83 36.76 2.02
CA LEU A 5 1.62 35.52 1.98
C LEU A 5 2.85 35.77 1.11
N HIS A 6 4.03 35.64 1.70
CA HIS A 6 5.33 35.73 1.03
C HIS A 6 5.96 34.35 0.94
N ILE A 7 6.44 33.96 -0.23
CA ILE A 7 7.26 32.76 -0.44
C ILE A 7 8.47 33.16 -1.27
N ARG A 8 9.69 32.78 -0.86
CA ARG A 8 10.90 33.05 -1.65
C ARG A 8 10.74 32.49 -3.07
N ALA A 9 11.05 33.29 -4.08
CA ALA A 9 10.83 32.93 -5.48
C ALA A 9 11.59 31.66 -5.88
N GLU A 10 12.81 31.47 -5.38
CA GLU A 10 13.60 30.25 -5.63
C GLU A 10 12.91 28.99 -5.10
N ILE A 11 12.39 29.06 -3.87
CA ILE A 11 11.67 27.93 -3.23
C ILE A 11 10.35 27.67 -3.95
N LEU A 12 9.59 28.71 -4.26
CA LEU A 12 8.36 28.58 -5.04
C LEU A 12 8.65 27.98 -6.42
N GLY A 13 9.74 28.38 -7.06
CA GLY A 13 10.18 27.85 -8.35
C GLY A 13 10.43 26.34 -8.29
N VAL A 14 11.11 25.86 -7.25
CA VAL A 14 11.31 24.42 -7.01
C VAL A 14 9.97 23.69 -6.83
N LEU A 15 9.06 24.21 -6.00
CA LEU A 15 7.77 23.56 -5.77
C LEU A 15 6.91 23.54 -7.04
N VAL A 16 6.91 24.63 -7.82
CA VAL A 16 6.20 24.71 -9.10
C VAL A 16 6.79 23.72 -10.10
N ALA A 17 8.12 23.64 -10.22
CA ALA A 17 8.79 22.69 -11.09
C ALA A 17 8.42 21.24 -10.72
N ARG A 18 8.43 20.88 -9.43
CA ARG A 18 8.02 19.55 -8.95
C ARG A 18 6.57 19.24 -9.31
N SER A 19 5.67 20.19 -9.06
CA SER A 19 4.25 19.99 -9.36
C SER A 19 3.98 19.86 -10.87
N VAL A 20 4.66 20.66 -11.69
CA VAL A 20 4.60 20.54 -13.15
C VAL A 20 5.12 19.16 -13.57
N HIS A 21 6.24 18.71 -13.02
CA HIS A 21 6.81 17.39 -13.31
C HIS A 21 5.82 16.26 -13.00
N GLU A 22 5.21 16.26 -11.82
CA GLU A 22 4.19 15.26 -11.44
C GLU A 22 2.99 15.26 -12.39
N ARG A 23 2.50 16.44 -12.79
CA ARG A 23 1.40 16.55 -13.75
C ARG A 23 1.78 16.03 -15.14
N LEU A 24 3.00 16.31 -15.59
CA LEU A 24 3.52 15.75 -16.83
C LEU A 24 3.58 14.23 -16.77
N ARG A 25 4.00 13.64 -15.64
CA ARG A 25 3.98 12.17 -15.45
C ARG A 25 2.57 11.58 -15.49
N ALA A 26 1.60 12.30 -14.94
CA ALA A 26 0.20 11.88 -14.89
C ALA A 26 -0.57 12.12 -16.20
N ALA A 27 0.07 12.67 -17.23
CA ALA A 27 -0.56 12.95 -18.51
C ALA A 27 0.00 12.04 -19.61
N SER A 28 -0.87 11.37 -20.37
CA SER A 28 -0.49 10.75 -21.63
C SER A 28 -0.99 11.61 -22.80
N LEU A 29 -0.10 11.91 -23.74
CA LEU A 29 -0.43 12.72 -24.91
C LEU A 29 -0.93 11.86 -26.09
N PRO A 30 -1.85 12.39 -26.90
CA PRO A 30 -2.25 11.74 -28.15
C PRO A 30 -1.11 11.79 -29.19
N PRO A 31 -1.14 10.95 -30.24
CA PRO A 31 -0.17 11.01 -31.34
C PRO A 31 -0.27 12.33 -32.10
N LEU A 32 0.85 12.78 -32.65
CA LEU A 32 1.01 14.02 -33.39
C LEU A 32 1.31 13.74 -34.86
N GLY A 33 0.31 13.23 -35.59
CA GLY A 33 0.52 12.72 -36.94
C GLY A 33 1.38 11.46 -36.91
N GLU A 34 2.54 11.48 -37.58
CA GLU A 34 3.49 10.35 -37.65
C GLU A 34 4.47 10.29 -36.45
N PHE A 35 4.34 11.23 -35.51
CA PHE A 35 5.21 11.34 -34.35
C PHE A 35 4.44 11.08 -33.05
N TYR A 36 5.18 10.63 -32.03
CA TYR A 36 4.68 10.48 -30.67
C TYR A 36 5.55 11.30 -29.73
N VAL A 37 4.92 12.01 -28.79
CA VAL A 37 5.66 12.54 -27.64
C VAL A 37 5.98 11.36 -26.75
N ASP A 38 7.26 11.03 -26.62
CA ASP A 38 7.71 9.93 -25.78
C ASP A 38 7.47 10.29 -24.31
N HIS A 39 8.09 11.38 -23.86
CA HIS A 39 7.89 11.94 -22.54
C HIS A 39 8.23 13.43 -22.54
N LEU A 40 7.83 14.08 -21.45
CA LEU A 40 8.14 15.47 -21.15
C LEU A 40 8.80 15.51 -19.77
N ASP A 41 9.91 16.24 -19.66
CA ASP A 41 10.62 16.42 -18.40
C ASP A 41 10.87 17.89 -18.12
N VAL A 42 10.76 18.28 -16.85
CA VAL A 42 11.19 19.62 -16.44
C VAL A 42 12.70 19.70 -16.58
N ALA A 43 13.18 20.67 -17.35
CA ALA A 43 14.59 20.85 -17.62
C ALA A 43 15.35 21.27 -16.35
N ASP A 44 16.63 20.94 -16.28
CA ASP A 44 17.54 21.39 -15.21
C ASP A 44 17.95 22.86 -15.41
N GLU A 45 16.96 23.74 -15.42
CA GLU A 45 17.10 25.19 -15.53
C GLU A 45 16.20 25.90 -14.51
N PRO A 46 16.62 27.06 -13.97
CA PRO A 46 15.81 27.81 -13.02
C PRO A 46 14.48 28.27 -13.61
N VAL A 47 13.41 28.12 -12.82
CA VAL A 47 12.10 28.71 -13.12
C VAL A 47 12.20 30.24 -13.08
N ARG A 48 11.63 30.91 -14.09
CA ARG A 48 11.67 32.37 -14.21
C ARG A 48 10.33 32.99 -13.83
N PHE A 49 10.38 34.18 -13.22
CA PHE A 49 9.21 34.92 -12.77
C PHE A 49 9.14 36.27 -13.48
N ASP A 50 8.05 36.50 -14.20
CA ASP A 50 7.76 37.72 -14.94
C ASP A 50 6.53 38.40 -14.32
N PRO A 51 6.71 39.46 -13.50
CA PRO A 51 5.58 40.16 -12.90
C PRO A 51 4.81 40.95 -13.97
N THR A 52 3.49 40.76 -14.05
CA THR A 52 2.62 41.44 -15.02
C THR A 52 1.38 41.99 -14.34
N GLY A 53 1.43 43.25 -13.90
CA GLY A 53 0.29 43.90 -13.24
C GLY A 53 -0.04 43.23 -11.90
N THR A 54 -1.24 42.64 -11.80
CA THR A 54 -1.75 41.98 -10.57
C THR A 54 -1.54 40.47 -10.54
N VAL A 55 -0.85 39.91 -11.56
CA VAL A 55 -0.52 38.49 -11.66
C VAL A 55 0.98 38.33 -11.88
N VAL A 56 1.52 37.16 -11.51
CA VAL A 56 2.90 36.78 -11.81
C VAL A 56 2.89 35.63 -12.78
N ARG A 57 3.55 35.81 -13.93
CA ARG A 57 3.80 34.72 -14.88
C ARG A 57 5.04 33.97 -14.47
N ILE A 58 4.95 32.66 -14.51
CA ILE A 58 6.00 31.72 -14.11
C ILE A 58 6.33 30.88 -15.33
N ARG A 59 7.57 30.95 -15.80
CA ARG A 59 8.05 30.16 -16.94
C ARG A 59 8.83 28.96 -16.43
N VAL A 60 8.31 27.76 -16.69
CA VAL A 60 8.96 26.48 -16.38
C VAL A 60 9.50 25.87 -17.66
N PRO A 61 10.82 25.65 -17.77
CA PRO A 61 11.42 25.03 -18.95
C PRO A 61 11.13 23.53 -18.96
N VAL A 62 10.66 23.02 -20.09
CA VAL A 62 10.33 21.60 -20.29
C VAL A 62 11.00 21.09 -21.55
N ASP A 63 11.71 19.98 -21.40
CA ASP A 63 12.33 19.22 -22.47
C ASP A 63 11.31 18.28 -23.11
N VAL A 64 11.26 18.31 -24.44
CA VAL A 64 10.31 17.54 -25.25
C VAL A 64 11.05 16.45 -25.99
N PHE A 65 10.68 15.20 -25.70
CA PHE A 65 11.23 14.02 -26.36
C PHE A 65 10.19 13.49 -27.33
N VAL A 66 10.56 13.38 -28.60
CA VAL A 66 9.67 12.94 -29.68
C VAL A 66 10.31 11.76 -30.37
N VAL A 67 9.50 10.77 -30.72
CA VAL A 67 9.91 9.60 -31.48
C VAL A 67 9.02 9.46 -32.71
N SER A 68 9.62 9.15 -33.85
CA SER A 68 8.83 8.85 -35.06
C SER A 68 8.25 7.44 -34.96
N ARG A 69 7.16 7.19 -35.70
CA ARG A 69 6.64 5.82 -35.85
C ARG A 69 7.71 4.86 -36.33
N ASP A 70 8.51 5.24 -37.32
CA ASP A 70 9.54 4.38 -37.90
C ASP A 70 10.64 4.02 -36.88
N ASP A 71 11.07 4.96 -36.04
CA ASP A 71 12.04 4.70 -34.98
C ASP A 71 11.50 3.68 -33.95
N LEU A 72 10.22 3.78 -33.59
CA LEU A 72 9.56 2.80 -32.72
C LEU A 72 9.55 1.40 -33.36
N LEU A 73 9.23 1.32 -34.65
CA LEU A 73 9.15 0.05 -35.37
C LEU A 73 10.52 -0.58 -35.65
N ASN A 74 11.57 0.23 -35.71
CA ASN A 74 12.96 -0.20 -35.87
C ASN A 74 13.62 -0.61 -34.54
N ALA A 75 13.01 -0.26 -33.39
CA ALA A 75 13.46 -0.64 -32.05
C ALA A 75 12.38 -1.44 -31.26
N PRO A 76 11.89 -2.58 -31.78
CA PRO A 76 10.89 -3.38 -31.09
C PRO A 76 11.45 -3.97 -29.79
N ASN A 77 10.65 -3.92 -28.71
CA ASN A 77 11.02 -4.38 -27.37
C ASN A 77 12.27 -3.70 -26.79
N ASP A 78 12.67 -2.55 -27.33
CA ASP A 78 13.83 -1.77 -26.89
C ASP A 78 13.48 -0.28 -26.80
N GLU A 79 14.41 0.52 -26.30
CA GLU A 79 14.30 1.97 -26.25
C GLU A 79 14.78 2.61 -27.57
N PRO A 80 13.94 3.41 -28.26
CA PRO A 80 14.37 4.13 -29.46
C PRO A 80 15.48 5.13 -29.13
N ALA A 81 16.56 5.16 -29.92
CA ALA A 81 17.71 6.05 -29.66
C ALA A 81 17.33 7.55 -29.58
N ALA A 82 16.28 7.96 -30.30
CA ALA A 82 15.77 9.33 -30.34
C ALA A 82 15.29 9.86 -28.97
N VAL A 83 14.94 8.99 -28.02
CA VAL A 83 14.40 9.40 -26.71
C VAL A 83 15.48 9.78 -25.69
N ARG A 84 16.77 9.68 -26.06
CA ARG A 84 17.91 10.01 -25.18
C ARG A 84 18.30 11.48 -25.19
N THR A 85 17.77 12.26 -26.12
CA THR A 85 18.12 13.67 -26.27
C THR A 85 16.87 14.46 -26.62
N PRO A 86 16.58 15.57 -25.94
CA PRO A 86 15.38 16.35 -26.22
C PRO A 86 15.47 16.94 -27.62
N VAL A 87 14.38 16.85 -28.37
CA VAL A 87 14.26 17.40 -29.73
C VAL A 87 14.06 18.91 -29.66
N SER A 88 13.40 19.38 -28.60
CA SER A 88 13.20 20.80 -28.33
C SER A 88 13.02 21.07 -26.85
N ARG A 89 13.09 22.36 -26.50
CA ARG A 89 12.77 22.88 -25.16
C ARG A 89 11.69 23.93 -25.31
N VAL A 90 10.62 23.80 -24.53
CA VAL A 90 9.48 24.71 -24.50
C VAL A 90 9.39 25.38 -23.13
N GLY A 91 8.80 26.57 -23.06
CA GLY A 91 8.49 27.24 -21.80
C GLY A 91 7.03 27.07 -21.46
N LEU A 92 6.67 26.28 -20.45
CA LEU A 92 5.33 26.31 -19.89
C LEU A 92 5.13 27.62 -19.15
N ILE A 93 4.10 28.39 -19.51
CA ILE A 93 3.76 29.65 -18.86
C ILE A 93 2.58 29.40 -17.92
N LEU A 94 2.85 29.51 -16.62
CA LEU A 94 1.85 29.47 -15.57
C LEU A 94 1.55 30.90 -15.10
N GLU A 95 0.32 31.14 -14.69
CA GLU A 95 -0.10 32.40 -14.09
C GLU A 95 -0.48 32.12 -12.64
N LEU A 96 0.22 32.79 -11.72
CA LEU A 96 -0.16 32.87 -10.32
C LEU A 96 -1.01 34.12 -10.13
N SER A 97 -2.28 33.90 -9.77
CA SER A 97 -3.26 34.93 -9.47
C SER A 97 -3.91 34.67 -8.12
N SER A 98 -4.77 35.59 -7.69
CA SER A 98 -5.57 35.45 -6.49
C SER A 98 -7.05 35.40 -6.86
N ASP A 99 -7.79 34.51 -6.20
CA ASP A 99 -9.23 34.30 -6.39
C ASP A 99 -9.90 34.29 -5.01
N GLY A 100 -10.50 35.42 -4.63
CA GLY A 100 -11.01 35.63 -3.28
C GLY A 100 -9.91 35.47 -2.24
N GLY A 101 -10.06 34.50 -1.34
CA GLY A 101 -9.09 34.14 -0.30
C GLY A 101 -8.11 33.03 -0.69
N ALA A 102 -7.97 32.72 -1.99
CA ALA A 102 -7.06 31.67 -2.48
C ALA A 102 -6.00 32.23 -3.43
N ALA A 103 -4.82 31.62 -3.42
CA ALA A 103 -3.83 31.78 -4.49
C ALA A 103 -4.02 30.65 -5.51
N VAL A 104 -4.09 30.99 -6.79
CA VAL A 104 -4.38 30.04 -7.88
C VAL A 104 -3.26 30.05 -8.89
N LEU A 105 -2.65 28.88 -9.13
CA LEU A 105 -1.70 28.67 -10.19
C LEU A 105 -2.34 27.89 -11.34
N ARG A 106 -2.27 28.43 -12.55
CA ARG A 106 -2.86 27.83 -13.75
C ARG A 106 -1.89 27.90 -14.93
N VAL A 107 -1.82 26.84 -15.73
CA VAL A 107 -1.13 26.90 -17.04
C VAL A 107 -1.97 27.72 -18.00
N VAL A 108 -1.40 28.80 -18.54
CA VAL A 108 -2.11 29.73 -19.44
C VAL A 108 -1.60 29.66 -20.87
N ASP A 109 -0.35 29.26 -21.07
CA ASP A 109 0.26 29.17 -22.39
C ASP A 109 1.48 28.22 -22.38
N VAL A 110 1.95 27.86 -23.56
CA VAL A 110 3.22 27.18 -23.78
C VAL A 110 3.98 27.96 -24.87
N ASP A 111 5.10 28.56 -24.49
CA ASP A 111 6.01 29.16 -25.46
C ASP A 111 6.80 28.07 -26.17
N ALA A 112 6.37 27.72 -27.39
CA ALA A 112 6.99 26.71 -28.22
C ALA A 112 8.33 27.15 -28.85
N GLY A 113 8.75 28.41 -28.66
CA GLY A 113 9.95 28.95 -29.31
C GLY A 113 9.90 28.90 -30.85
N PRO A 114 11.05 29.03 -31.55
CA PRO A 114 11.10 29.07 -33.02
C PRO A 114 10.80 27.73 -33.72
N VAL A 115 10.53 26.65 -32.99
CA VAL A 115 10.29 25.29 -33.54
C VAL A 115 8.78 24.99 -33.71
N ALA A 116 7.94 26.04 -33.66
CA ALA A 116 6.48 25.96 -33.63
C ALA A 116 5.79 25.23 -34.82
N ALA A 117 6.46 25.03 -35.95
CA ALA A 117 5.80 24.51 -37.16
C ALA A 117 5.45 23.01 -37.11
N ALA A 118 6.24 22.18 -36.40
CA ALA A 118 5.94 20.75 -36.22
C ALA A 118 5.13 20.47 -34.92
N ALA A 119 4.99 21.48 -34.05
CA ALA A 119 4.49 21.33 -32.69
C ALA A 119 3.09 21.96 -32.44
N GLY A 120 2.41 22.52 -33.44
CA GLY A 120 1.12 23.19 -33.25
C GLY A 120 0.02 22.30 -32.62
N ALA A 121 -0.03 21.01 -33.01
CA ALA A 121 -0.93 20.04 -32.39
C ALA A 121 -0.43 19.57 -30.99
N ALA A 122 0.90 19.54 -30.81
CA ALA A 122 1.52 19.24 -29.52
C ALA A 122 1.19 20.32 -28.49
N HIS A 123 1.22 21.59 -28.90
CA HIS A 123 0.96 22.76 -28.08
C HIS A 123 -0.43 22.69 -27.43
N ALA A 124 -1.48 22.53 -28.23
CA ALA A 124 -2.85 22.42 -27.73
C ALA A 124 -3.03 21.17 -26.83
N ALA A 125 -2.41 20.04 -27.18
CA ALA A 125 -2.49 18.81 -26.39
C ALA A 125 -1.75 18.94 -25.03
N ILE A 126 -0.59 19.60 -24.99
CA ILE A 126 0.17 19.86 -23.77
C ILE A 126 -0.58 20.85 -22.87
N VAL A 127 -1.10 21.94 -23.42
CA VAL A 127 -1.93 22.90 -22.67
C VAL A 127 -3.15 22.21 -22.08
N ALA A 128 -3.86 21.39 -22.87
CA ALA A 128 -5.03 20.66 -22.42
C ALA A 128 -4.68 19.64 -21.31
N ALA A 129 -3.59 18.88 -21.49
CA ALA A 129 -3.12 17.90 -20.51
C ALA A 129 -2.73 18.55 -19.16
N LEU A 130 -2.29 19.81 -19.18
CA LEU A 130 -1.84 20.54 -18.00
C LEU A 130 -2.83 21.57 -17.47
N SER A 131 -4.04 21.61 -18.02
CA SER A 131 -5.07 22.63 -17.76
C SER A 131 -5.64 22.66 -16.33
N GLY A 132 -5.23 21.73 -15.47
CA GLY A 132 -5.58 21.74 -14.05
C GLY A 132 -5.10 23.00 -13.32
N GLN A 133 -5.83 23.40 -12.28
CA GLN A 133 -5.42 24.50 -11.40
C GLN A 133 -4.82 23.94 -10.10
N ILE A 134 -3.84 24.63 -9.52
CA ILE A 134 -3.38 24.40 -8.15
C ILE A 134 -3.92 25.56 -7.31
N ARG A 135 -4.58 25.25 -6.20
CA ARG A 135 -5.13 26.26 -5.29
C ARG A 135 -4.49 26.14 -3.91
N ILE A 136 -4.11 27.27 -3.34
CA ILE A 136 -3.72 27.41 -1.93
C ILE A 136 -4.83 28.20 -1.25
N GLU A 137 -5.59 27.55 -0.39
CA GLU A 137 -6.69 28.18 0.35
C GLU A 137 -6.15 28.92 1.57
N LEU A 138 -6.21 30.25 1.56
CA LEU A 138 -5.73 31.11 2.67
C LEU A 138 -6.89 31.63 3.53
N GLY A 139 -8.14 31.49 3.06
CA GLY A 139 -9.33 31.90 3.79
C GLY A 139 -9.42 31.30 5.20
N ALA A 140 -9.15 30.01 5.33
CA ALA A 140 -9.17 29.32 6.64
C ALA A 140 -8.08 29.85 7.60
N VAL A 141 -6.94 30.32 7.06
CA VAL A 141 -5.86 30.91 7.87
C VAL A 141 -6.26 32.31 8.34
N VAL A 142 -6.86 33.13 7.46
CA VAL A 142 -7.41 34.45 7.80
C VAL A 142 -8.51 34.32 8.86
N GLU A 143 -9.41 33.35 8.71
CA GLU A 143 -10.47 33.05 9.67
C GLU A 143 -9.91 32.60 11.03
N ALA A 144 -8.91 31.70 11.04
CA ALA A 144 -8.25 31.27 12.28
C ALA A 144 -7.53 32.43 13.00
N LEU A 145 -7.09 33.44 12.27
CA LEU A 145 -6.54 34.66 12.87
C LEU A 145 -7.63 35.61 13.40
N GLY A 146 -8.92 35.33 13.14
CA GLY A 146 -10.04 36.19 13.54
C GLY A 146 -10.12 37.47 12.74
N LEU A 147 -9.59 37.47 11.51
CA LEU A 147 -9.57 38.63 10.62
C LEU A 147 -10.75 38.58 9.64
N PRO A 148 -11.28 39.73 9.21
CA PRO A 148 -12.36 39.77 8.23
C PRO A 148 -11.92 39.20 6.88
N ALA A 149 -12.88 38.71 6.09
CA ALA A 149 -12.61 38.21 4.75
C ALA A 149 -12.02 39.32 3.85
N PRO A 150 -11.01 39.01 3.02
CA PRO A 150 -10.36 40.01 2.20
C PRO A 150 -11.26 40.49 1.07
N THR A 151 -11.19 41.78 0.73
CA THR A 151 -12.04 42.39 -0.32
C THR A 151 -11.34 42.54 -1.66
N THR A 152 -10.02 42.70 -1.64
CA THR A 152 -9.17 42.87 -2.81
C THR A 152 -7.94 42.00 -2.67
N SER A 153 -7.39 41.54 -3.80
CA SER A 153 -6.19 40.72 -3.81
C SER A 153 -5.31 40.99 -5.03
N SER A 154 -4.01 40.79 -4.88
CA SER A 154 -3.03 40.93 -5.97
C SER A 154 -1.84 40.02 -5.74
N VAL A 155 -1.17 39.61 -6.81
CA VAL A 155 0.09 38.86 -6.76
C VAL A 155 1.19 39.68 -7.39
N VAL A 156 2.30 39.84 -6.66
CA VAL A 156 3.42 40.69 -7.08
C VAL A 156 4.76 40.09 -6.66
N LEU A 157 5.83 40.47 -7.36
CA LEU A 157 7.20 40.20 -6.93
C LEU A 157 7.64 41.30 -5.95
N ALA A 158 7.99 40.93 -4.72
CA ALA A 158 8.43 41.82 -3.65
C ALA A 158 9.84 41.43 -3.21
N GLY A 159 10.86 42.13 -3.72
CA GLY A 159 12.26 41.76 -3.48
C GLY A 159 12.57 40.38 -4.06
N THR A 160 12.98 39.44 -3.21
CA THR A 160 13.25 38.04 -3.60
C THR A 160 12.06 37.11 -3.42
N ALA A 161 10.93 37.61 -2.92
CA ALA A 161 9.74 36.82 -2.62
C ALA A 161 8.59 37.13 -3.58
N ILE A 162 7.76 36.12 -3.85
CA ILE A 162 6.43 36.32 -4.44
C ILE A 162 5.45 36.56 -3.30
N ALA A 163 4.73 37.67 -3.39
CA ALA A 163 3.76 38.11 -2.39
C ALA A 163 2.34 38.01 -2.96
N VAL A 164 1.49 37.19 -2.33
CA VAL A 164 0.04 37.20 -2.52
C VAL A 164 -0.54 38.13 -1.45
N ARG A 165 -1.02 39.29 -1.87
CA ARG A 165 -1.42 40.40 -0.99
C ARG A 165 -2.93 40.53 -0.97
N PHE A 166 -3.50 40.60 0.23
CA PHE A 166 -4.91 40.82 0.49
C PHE A 166 -5.11 42.17 1.16
N ASP A 167 -6.01 42.97 0.60
CA ASP A 167 -6.27 44.35 1.00
C ASP A 167 -4.96 45.15 1.22
N PRO A 168 -4.07 45.19 0.21
CA PRO A 168 -2.72 45.75 0.34
C PRO A 168 -2.75 47.23 0.68
N ALA A 169 -2.04 47.61 1.74
CA ALA A 169 -1.69 49.00 2.02
C ALA A 169 -0.30 49.31 1.43
N GLY A 170 -0.24 50.26 0.49
CA GLY A 170 1.02 50.76 -0.05
C GLY A 170 1.77 49.80 -0.98
N PRO A 171 3.04 50.12 -1.32
CA PRO A 171 3.84 49.34 -2.26
C PRO A 171 4.21 47.97 -1.68
N ALA A 172 4.52 47.03 -2.57
CA ALA A 172 4.96 45.70 -2.18
C ALA A 172 6.39 45.75 -1.63
N VAL A 173 6.59 45.19 -0.43
CA VAL A 173 7.89 45.10 0.25
C VAL A 173 8.05 43.68 0.76
N GLU A 174 9.25 43.11 0.64
CA GLU A 174 9.54 41.78 1.15
C GLU A 174 9.34 41.72 2.68
N ARG A 175 8.54 40.76 3.16
CA ARG A 175 8.20 40.62 4.60
C ARG A 175 8.83 39.39 5.26
N LEU A 176 9.81 38.77 4.61
CA LEU A 176 10.51 37.59 5.13
C LEU A 176 11.71 37.98 6.00
N PHE A 177 11.91 37.22 7.08
CA PHE A 177 13.04 37.38 7.98
C PHE A 177 14.07 36.24 7.78
N PRO A 178 15.31 36.39 8.28
CA PRO A 178 16.30 35.30 8.24
C PRO A 178 15.75 33.99 8.80
N GLY A 179 15.94 32.90 8.04
CA GLY A 179 15.41 31.57 8.37
C GLY A 179 13.98 31.29 7.90
N GLN A 180 13.28 32.27 7.31
CA GLN A 180 11.94 32.08 6.74
C GLN A 180 12.00 31.92 5.22
N ASP A 181 11.71 30.72 4.72
CA ASP A 181 11.50 30.47 3.27
C ASP A 181 10.13 30.97 2.81
N TRP A 182 9.22 31.08 3.77
CA TRP A 182 7.87 31.61 3.60
C TRP A 182 7.43 32.36 4.86
N GLY A 183 6.42 33.21 4.72
CA GLY A 183 5.80 33.89 5.85
C GLY A 183 4.48 34.56 5.50
N LEU A 184 3.56 34.56 6.46
CA LEU A 184 2.31 35.29 6.44
C LEU A 184 2.46 36.58 7.24
N PHE A 185 2.54 37.69 6.54
CA PHE A 185 2.55 39.03 7.12
C PHE A 185 1.14 39.49 7.45
N VAL A 186 0.97 40.09 8.62
CA VAL A 186 -0.26 40.70 9.12
C VAL A 186 0.08 42.12 9.58
N SER A 187 -0.62 43.13 9.06
CA SER A 187 -0.38 44.54 9.42
C SER A 187 -0.61 44.82 10.91
N GLY A 188 0.11 45.79 11.48
CA GLY A 188 -0.01 46.20 12.89
C GLY A 188 -1.45 46.41 13.35
N GLY A 189 -2.23 47.20 12.60
CA GLY A 189 -3.66 47.44 12.93
C GLY A 189 -4.55 46.19 12.88
N ALA A 190 -4.16 45.15 12.15
CA ALA A 190 -4.87 43.87 12.16
C ALA A 190 -4.47 42.99 13.34
N ILE A 191 -3.21 43.10 13.80
CA ILE A 191 -2.74 42.44 15.02
C ILE A 191 -3.38 43.08 16.25
N GLU A 192 -3.47 44.41 16.26
CA GLU A 192 -4.21 45.17 17.27
C GLU A 192 -5.64 44.65 17.43
N GLN A 193 -6.37 44.47 16.33
CA GLN A 193 -7.70 43.86 16.33
C GLN A 193 -7.70 42.40 16.81
N LEU A 194 -6.72 41.60 16.38
CA LEU A 194 -6.58 40.21 16.82
C LEU A 194 -6.40 40.11 18.34
N VAL A 195 -5.53 40.94 18.93
CA VAL A 195 -5.29 40.95 20.38
C VAL A 195 -6.52 41.47 21.11
N GLN A 196 -7.14 42.56 20.64
CA GLN A 196 -8.35 43.12 21.21
C GLN A 196 -9.53 42.13 21.21
N ASN A 197 -9.70 41.34 20.15
CA ASN A 197 -10.77 40.34 20.05
C ASN A 197 -10.53 39.10 20.94
N ARG A 198 -9.28 38.86 21.34
CA ARG A 198 -8.90 37.69 22.16
C ARG A 198 -8.89 37.99 23.64
N LEU A 199 -8.63 39.24 24.02
CA LEU A 199 -8.76 39.65 25.41
C LEU A 199 -10.24 39.87 25.73
N PRO A 200 -10.74 39.31 26.84
CA PRO A 200 -12.12 39.50 27.21
C PRO A 200 -12.38 40.93 27.66
N ALA A 201 -13.64 41.35 27.52
CA ALA A 201 -14.11 42.57 28.15
C ALA A 201 -13.90 42.49 29.67
N LEU A 202 -13.54 43.63 30.29
CA LEU A 202 -13.48 43.75 31.73
C LEU A 202 -14.82 43.29 32.34
N PRO A 203 -14.81 42.53 33.45
CA PRO A 203 -16.04 42.00 34.04
C PRO A 203 -17.08 43.11 34.26
N PRO A 204 -18.31 42.99 33.74
CA PRO A 204 -19.34 44.03 33.90
C PRO A 204 -19.70 44.33 35.35
N ALA A 205 -19.44 43.36 36.24
CA ALA A 205 -19.60 43.52 37.69
C ALA A 205 -18.58 44.47 38.32
N LEU A 206 -17.49 44.77 37.63
CA LEU A 206 -16.40 45.63 38.08
C LEU A 206 -16.36 46.95 37.33
N VAL A 207 -16.70 46.96 36.02
CA VAL A 207 -16.63 48.15 35.17
C VAL A 207 -17.89 48.26 34.31
N THR A 208 -18.59 49.38 34.39
CA THR A 208 -19.86 49.64 33.68
C THR A 208 -19.66 50.04 32.22
N SER A 209 -18.51 50.61 31.89
CA SER A 209 -18.09 50.92 30.52
C SER A 209 -16.57 50.90 30.44
N ALA A 210 -16.03 50.24 29.41
CA ALA A 210 -14.60 50.21 29.14
C ALA A 210 -14.35 50.49 27.66
N SER A 211 -13.49 51.46 27.36
CA SER A 211 -12.88 51.63 26.05
C SER A 211 -11.52 50.96 26.06
N VAL A 212 -11.22 50.14 25.05
CA VAL A 212 -9.91 49.53 24.85
C VAL A 212 -9.32 50.08 23.56
N THR A 213 -8.11 50.63 23.64
CA THR A 213 -7.37 51.20 22.52
C THR A 213 -6.08 50.43 22.32
N PRO A 214 -5.93 49.69 21.21
CA PRO A 214 -4.73 48.92 20.94
C PRO A 214 -3.62 49.76 20.29
N HIS A 215 -2.37 49.43 20.60
CA HIS A 215 -1.17 50.07 20.06
C HIS A 215 -0.09 49.04 19.72
N TRP A 216 0.14 48.82 18.42
CA TRP A 216 1.26 48.01 17.92
C TRP A 216 2.59 48.69 18.24
N ARG A 217 3.39 48.06 19.10
CA ARG A 217 4.66 48.59 19.62
C ARG A 217 5.72 47.49 19.71
N PRO A 218 6.22 46.99 18.58
CA PRO A 218 7.12 45.84 18.57
C PRO A 218 8.42 46.13 19.34
N ALA A 219 8.86 45.16 20.15
CA ALA A 219 10.10 45.24 20.91
C ALA A 219 11.22 44.53 20.15
N GLY A 220 11.89 45.27 19.24
CA GLY A 220 12.83 44.68 18.30
C GLY A 220 12.10 43.76 17.32
N THR A 221 12.47 42.47 17.29
CA THR A 221 11.79 41.45 16.47
C THR A 221 10.64 40.76 17.19
N THR A 222 10.35 41.12 18.44
CA THR A 222 9.27 40.52 19.24
C THR A 222 7.94 41.22 18.96
N PRO A 223 6.91 40.49 18.49
CA PRO A 223 5.56 41.05 18.32
C PRO A 223 4.96 41.50 19.64
N HIS A 224 4.55 42.76 19.73
CA HIS A 224 4.07 43.35 20.97
C HIS A 224 2.98 44.40 20.72
N VAL A 225 1.94 44.35 21.55
CA VAL A 225 0.79 45.26 21.55
C VAL A 225 0.57 45.74 22.98
N ASP A 226 0.53 47.06 23.14
CA ASP A 226 -0.01 47.68 24.35
C ASP A 226 -1.53 47.86 24.16
N LEU A 227 -2.32 47.42 25.11
CA LEU A 227 -3.75 47.72 25.13
C LEU A 227 -4.07 48.66 26.29
N ASP A 228 -4.26 49.92 25.95
CA ASP A 228 -4.70 50.91 26.92
C ASP A 228 -6.21 50.76 27.13
N TYR A 229 -6.63 50.65 28.38
CA TYR A 229 -8.04 50.60 28.72
C TYR A 229 -8.40 51.74 29.67
N ALA A 230 -9.61 52.26 29.53
CA ALA A 230 -10.17 53.29 30.40
C ALA A 230 -11.67 53.06 30.58
N GLY A 231 -12.19 53.31 31.78
CA GLY A 231 -13.57 52.99 32.11
C GLY A 231 -14.09 53.54 33.43
N LYS A 232 -15.32 53.13 33.75
CA LYS A 232 -16.01 53.50 35.00
C LYS A 232 -16.24 52.29 35.90
N PRO A 233 -15.59 52.20 37.08
CA PRO A 233 -15.81 51.08 37.99
C PRO A 233 -17.24 51.10 38.56
N VAL A 234 -17.75 49.93 38.94
CA VAL A 234 -19.02 49.78 39.65
C VAL A 234 -18.80 50.14 41.12
N LEU A 235 -19.28 51.31 41.54
CA LEU A 235 -19.19 51.79 42.92
C LEU A 235 -20.57 52.09 43.52
N PRO A 236 -20.75 51.96 44.84
CA PRO A 236 -21.97 52.39 45.51
C PRO A 236 -22.18 53.91 45.38
N ASP A 237 -23.41 54.36 45.17
CA ASP A 237 -23.75 55.78 45.25
C ASP A 237 -23.36 56.36 46.63
N PRO A 238 -22.82 57.60 46.71
CA PRO A 238 -22.65 58.59 45.64
C PRO A 238 -21.24 58.60 45.02
N PHE A 239 -20.46 57.51 45.16
CA PHE A 239 -19.06 57.51 44.77
C PHE A 239 -18.87 57.43 43.26
N THR A 240 -17.89 58.18 42.74
CA THR A 240 -17.49 58.13 41.33
C THR A 240 -15.98 58.03 41.23
N ALA A 241 -15.53 57.20 40.32
CA ALA A 241 -14.12 57.06 39.99
C ALA A 241 -13.96 56.82 38.49
N ASP A 242 -12.73 57.00 38.01
CA ASP A 242 -12.24 56.53 36.72
C ASP A 242 -11.24 55.41 36.96
N VAL A 243 -11.20 54.45 36.04
CA VAL A 243 -10.19 53.40 36.03
C VAL A 243 -9.47 53.43 34.70
N ASP A 244 -8.15 53.36 34.72
CA ASP A 244 -7.34 53.19 33.52
C ASP A 244 -6.17 52.24 33.77
N GLY A 245 -5.52 51.81 32.69
CA GLY A 245 -4.38 50.92 32.76
C GLY A 245 -3.99 50.39 31.40
N THR A 246 -2.96 49.54 31.38
CA THR A 246 -2.42 48.96 30.15
C THR A 246 -2.19 47.46 30.32
N PHE A 247 -2.58 46.66 29.33
CA PHE A 247 -2.10 45.28 29.19
C PHE A 247 -0.91 45.23 28.24
N PHE A 248 0.22 44.68 28.71
CA PHE A 248 1.43 44.51 27.92
C PHE A 248 1.43 43.12 27.27
N CYS A 249 1.09 43.05 25.98
CA CYS A 249 0.79 41.80 25.29
C CYS A 249 1.88 41.42 24.28
N ASP A 250 2.55 40.30 24.52
CA ASP A 250 3.44 39.67 23.54
C ASP A 250 2.69 38.64 22.69
N LEU A 251 3.07 38.51 21.42
CA LEU A 251 2.59 37.41 20.59
C LEU A 251 3.73 36.43 20.28
N THR A 252 3.43 35.15 20.47
CA THR A 252 4.34 34.04 20.18
C THR A 252 3.64 32.99 19.33
N LEU A 253 4.41 32.20 18.58
CA LEU A 253 3.90 31.07 17.82
C LEU A 253 4.24 29.77 18.55
N LEU A 254 3.22 28.97 18.83
CA LEU A 254 3.40 27.60 19.28
C LEU A 254 3.60 26.73 18.05
N GLY A 255 4.73 26.03 17.95
CA GLY A 255 5.04 25.15 16.83
C GLY A 255 4.14 23.92 16.74
N ALA A 256 4.44 23.03 15.78
CA ALA A 256 3.74 21.75 15.66
C ALA A 256 3.91 20.89 16.93
N PRO A 257 2.87 20.16 17.38
CA PRO A 257 1.58 19.93 16.69
C PRO A 257 0.49 21.00 16.97
N GLU A 258 0.76 22.00 17.80
CA GLU A 258 -0.27 22.96 18.23
C GLU A 258 -0.55 24.04 17.17
N GLN A 259 0.49 24.65 16.58
CA GLN A 259 0.39 25.66 15.50
C GLN A 259 -0.58 26.81 15.83
N LYS A 260 -0.43 27.44 16.99
CA LYS A 260 -1.32 28.52 17.48
C LYS A 260 -0.54 29.80 17.67
N VAL A 261 -1.17 30.93 17.36
CA VAL A 261 -0.71 32.23 17.87
C VAL A 261 -1.15 32.34 19.32
N ARG A 262 -0.20 32.47 20.24
CA ARG A 262 -0.43 32.68 21.67
C ARG A 262 -0.21 34.15 22.00
N VAL A 263 -1.18 34.75 22.68
CA VAL A 263 -1.06 36.09 23.28
C VAL A 263 -0.64 35.89 24.74
N ILE A 264 0.47 36.50 25.14
CA ILE A 264 0.99 36.46 26.51
C ILE A 264 0.83 37.86 27.08
N VAL A 265 -0.06 38.01 28.06
CA VAL A 265 -0.08 39.20 28.91
C VAL A 265 1.06 39.02 29.90
N ARG A 266 2.14 39.78 29.71
CA ARG A 266 3.35 39.70 30.57
C ARG A 266 3.13 40.37 31.91
N ASP A 267 2.45 41.50 31.85
CA ASP A 267 2.13 42.34 32.97
C ASP A 267 0.92 43.19 32.60
N TRP A 268 0.27 43.76 33.61
CA TRP A 268 -0.80 44.71 33.42
C TRP A 268 -0.85 45.68 34.59
N SER A 269 -1.17 46.95 34.28
CA SER A 269 -1.36 48.00 35.28
C SER A 269 -2.84 48.31 35.43
N LEU A 270 -3.22 48.76 36.62
CA LEU A 270 -4.54 49.27 36.96
C LEU A 270 -4.36 50.52 37.83
N HIS A 271 -5.04 51.59 37.50
CA HIS A 271 -5.03 52.84 38.24
C HIS A 271 -6.46 53.29 38.46
N ILE A 272 -6.79 53.62 39.71
CA ILE A 272 -8.10 54.15 40.09
C ILE A 272 -7.93 55.62 40.46
N HIS A 273 -8.78 56.46 39.88
CA HIS A 273 -8.83 57.89 40.13
C HIS A 273 -10.20 58.24 40.71
N ALA A 274 -10.31 58.31 42.04
CA ALA A 274 -11.57 58.58 42.70
C ALA A 274 -11.68 60.00 43.25
N ALA A 275 -12.84 60.64 43.06
CA ALA A 275 -13.15 61.92 43.68
C ALA A 275 -13.88 61.69 45.01
N GLY A 276 -13.27 62.10 46.13
CA GLY A 276 -13.90 62.05 47.46
C GLY A 276 -13.85 60.71 48.18
N ILE A 277 -13.02 59.77 47.72
CA ILE A 277 -12.72 58.50 48.39
C ILE A 277 -11.38 58.62 49.14
N PRO A 278 -11.25 58.22 50.42
CA PRO A 278 -9.96 58.17 51.12
C PRO A 278 -9.04 57.13 50.44
N GLY A 279 -7.75 57.43 50.26
CA GLY A 279 -6.82 56.57 49.50
C GLY A 279 -6.70 55.10 49.98
N ILE A 280 -7.12 54.77 51.20
CA ILE A 280 -7.19 53.37 51.69
C ILE A 280 -8.26 52.56 50.92
N ALA A 281 -9.40 53.19 50.60
CA ALA A 281 -10.47 52.53 49.86
C ALA A 281 -10.16 52.43 48.36
N GLU A 282 -9.31 53.31 47.80
CA GLU A 282 -8.79 53.14 46.43
C GLU A 282 -7.96 51.85 46.31
N SER A 283 -7.06 51.60 47.27
CA SER A 283 -6.24 50.37 47.30
C SER A 283 -7.08 49.09 47.48
N GLU A 284 -8.15 49.14 48.27
CA GLU A 284 -9.06 47.98 48.44
C GLU A 284 -9.87 47.68 47.17
N ILE A 285 -10.30 48.72 46.44
CA ILE A 285 -11.01 48.55 45.15
C ILE A 285 -10.03 48.05 44.09
N GLU A 286 -8.82 48.59 44.04
CA GLU A 286 -7.74 48.15 43.13
C GLU A 286 -7.44 46.67 43.37
N GLN A 287 -7.25 46.27 44.63
CA GLN A 287 -7.05 44.86 45.00
C GLN A 287 -8.26 43.98 44.65
N SER A 288 -9.49 44.46 44.86
CA SER A 288 -10.70 43.70 44.51
C SER A 288 -10.84 43.47 43.01
N ILE A 289 -10.44 44.45 42.18
CA ILE A 289 -10.41 44.30 40.71
C ILE A 289 -9.28 43.35 40.31
N MET A 290 -8.10 43.45 40.93
CA MET A 290 -6.99 42.52 40.72
C MET A 290 -7.35 41.08 41.08
N ASP A 291 -7.98 40.86 42.23
CA ASP A 291 -8.38 39.53 42.71
C ASP A 291 -9.49 38.91 41.83
N ALA A 292 -10.35 39.75 41.26
CA ALA A 292 -11.37 39.32 40.34
C ALA A 292 -10.81 38.97 38.94
N PHE A 293 -9.64 39.51 38.58
CA PHE A 293 -8.97 39.23 37.32
C PHE A 293 -8.16 37.93 37.39
N THR A 294 -8.86 36.79 37.41
CA THR A 294 -8.20 35.48 37.36
C THR A 294 -7.95 35.03 35.91
N PRO A 295 -6.77 34.42 35.60
CA PRO A 295 -6.49 33.90 34.26
C PRO A 295 -7.59 32.97 33.71
N SER A 296 -8.20 32.17 34.57
CA SER A 296 -9.33 31.30 34.20
C SER A 296 -10.62 32.06 33.86
N ALA A 297 -10.91 33.19 34.51
CA ALA A 297 -12.08 34.01 34.19
C ALA A 297 -11.98 34.62 32.78
N VAL A 298 -10.76 34.71 32.25
CA VAL A 298 -10.47 35.26 30.93
C VAL A 298 -10.16 34.20 29.87
N GLY A 299 -10.42 32.93 30.17
CA GLY A 299 -10.12 31.81 29.26
C GLY A 299 -8.62 31.58 29.04
N GLY A 300 -7.77 32.19 29.87
CA GLY A 300 -6.32 32.11 29.81
C GLY A 300 -5.72 31.10 30.79
N THR A 301 -4.46 30.76 30.56
CA THR A 301 -3.64 29.91 31.42
C THR A 301 -2.70 30.78 32.25
N ALA A 302 -2.73 30.64 33.57
CA ALA A 302 -1.86 31.39 34.48
C ALA A 302 -0.38 31.07 34.23
N LEU A 303 0.47 32.10 34.12
CA LEU A 303 1.92 31.97 34.03
C LEU A 303 2.64 32.53 35.27
N GLY A 304 1.98 33.43 36.00
CA GLY A 304 2.45 34.05 37.23
C GLY A 304 1.34 34.89 37.86
N GLY A 305 1.68 35.72 38.85
CA GLY A 305 0.70 36.54 39.57
C GLY A 305 -0.06 37.51 38.65
N HIS A 306 0.66 38.22 37.78
CA HIS A 306 0.10 39.22 36.85
C HIS A 306 0.33 38.84 35.38
N SER A 307 0.54 37.55 35.10
CA SER A 307 0.80 37.07 33.75
C SER A 307 0.00 35.83 33.40
N PHE A 308 -0.49 35.80 32.17
CA PHE A 308 -1.27 34.70 31.63
C PHE A 308 -1.16 34.63 30.11
N ALA A 309 -1.46 33.45 29.56
CA ALA A 309 -1.48 33.18 28.14
C ALA A 309 -2.89 32.88 27.63
N ILE A 310 -3.24 33.40 26.47
CA ILE A 310 -4.47 33.07 25.73
C ILE A 310 -4.05 32.48 24.39
N ASP A 311 -4.49 31.25 24.14
CA ASP A 311 -4.20 30.52 22.91
C ASP A 311 -5.28 30.77 21.87
N GLY A 312 -4.84 31.13 20.67
CA GLY A 312 -5.73 31.20 19.51
C GLY A 312 -6.19 29.81 19.03
N PRO A 313 -7.09 29.77 18.05
CA PRO A 313 -7.37 28.53 17.34
C PRO A 313 -6.12 28.05 16.60
N ARG A 314 -6.09 26.75 16.31
CA ARG A 314 -5.02 26.13 15.52
C ARG A 314 -5.04 26.68 14.09
N LEU A 315 -3.88 27.09 13.59
CA LEU A 315 -3.71 27.50 12.20
C LEU A 315 -3.77 26.26 11.29
N PRO A 316 -4.48 26.33 10.15
CA PRO A 316 -4.49 25.26 9.16
C PRO A 316 -3.10 24.98 8.59
N ASP A 317 -2.81 23.72 8.27
CA ASP A 317 -1.61 23.40 7.50
C ASP A 317 -1.72 24.00 6.09
N ILE A 318 -0.69 24.75 5.67
CA ILE A 318 -0.60 25.26 4.31
C ILE A 318 0.40 24.39 3.55
N GLY A 319 -0.06 23.83 2.43
CA GLY A 319 0.75 23.01 1.54
C GLY A 319 0.68 23.51 0.11
N PHE A 320 1.74 23.29 -0.64
CA PHE A 320 1.77 23.50 -2.08
C PHE A 320 2.58 22.38 -2.73
N ALA A 321 1.91 21.61 -3.60
CA ALA A 321 2.43 20.35 -4.11
C ALA A 321 2.82 19.40 -2.95
N ASP A 322 4.05 18.91 -2.93
CA ASP A 322 4.65 18.08 -1.88
C ASP A 322 5.43 18.90 -0.81
N GLY A 323 5.37 20.23 -0.91
CA GLY A 323 5.91 21.15 0.08
C GLY A 323 4.90 21.50 1.17
N GLN A 324 5.33 21.43 2.43
CA GLN A 324 4.59 21.95 3.58
C GLN A 324 5.28 23.17 4.15
N LEU A 325 4.49 24.21 4.40
CA LEU A 325 4.92 25.48 4.97
C LEU A 325 4.96 25.35 6.50
N ALA A 326 6.15 25.24 7.08
CA ALA A 326 6.29 25.00 8.52
C ALA A 326 6.12 26.29 9.34
N TYR A 327 5.28 26.23 10.36
CA TYR A 327 5.08 27.27 11.37
C TYR A 327 6.15 27.18 12.46
N GLU A 328 7.25 27.95 12.33
CA GLU A 328 8.39 27.87 13.26
C GLU A 328 8.72 29.19 13.97
N SER A 329 8.39 30.33 13.37
CA SER A 329 8.69 31.64 13.96
C SER A 329 7.60 32.68 13.74
N ALA A 330 7.55 33.66 14.63
CA ALA A 330 6.79 34.89 14.48
C ALA A 330 7.73 36.07 14.77
N TYR A 331 7.90 36.95 13.79
CA TYR A 331 8.77 38.12 13.89
C TYR A 331 8.00 39.41 13.66
N ALA A 332 8.43 40.46 14.34
CA ALA A 332 7.85 41.78 14.21
C ALA A 332 8.70 42.74 13.37
N SER A 333 8.00 43.67 12.76
CA SER A 333 8.50 44.87 12.10
C SER A 333 7.64 46.06 12.52
N PRO A 334 8.07 47.31 12.28
CA PRO A 334 7.23 48.49 12.53
C PRO A 334 5.85 48.42 11.85
N ASP A 335 5.75 47.76 10.70
CA ASP A 335 4.51 47.69 9.92
C ASP A 335 3.57 46.55 10.36
N GLY A 336 4.06 45.57 11.13
CA GLY A 336 3.30 44.38 11.53
C GLY A 336 4.16 43.15 11.81
N MET A 337 3.54 41.97 11.81
CA MET A 337 4.14 40.69 12.20
C MET A 337 4.11 39.71 11.04
N THR A 338 5.20 38.95 10.86
CA THR A 338 5.28 37.82 9.92
C THR A 338 5.38 36.50 10.68
N ILE A 339 4.42 35.60 10.45
CA ILE A 339 4.41 34.22 10.96
C ILE A 339 4.91 33.30 9.84
N GLY A 340 5.95 32.51 10.06
CA GLY A 340 6.51 31.69 8.98
C GLY A 340 7.61 30.73 9.43
N GLY A 341 8.39 30.25 8.47
CA GLY A 341 9.45 29.28 8.74
C GLY A 341 10.03 28.68 7.46
N PRO A 342 10.71 27.53 7.56
CA PRO A 342 11.21 26.81 6.39
C PRO A 342 10.07 26.13 5.61
N VAL A 343 10.32 25.88 4.32
CA VAL A 343 9.47 24.98 3.52
C VAL A 343 10.06 23.58 3.61
N ARG A 344 9.27 22.62 4.07
CA ARG A 344 9.66 21.21 4.13
C ARG A 344 9.13 20.51 2.89
N VAL A 345 10.02 20.05 2.02
CA VAL A 345 9.66 19.24 0.85
C VAL A 345 9.70 17.77 1.26
N TYR A 346 8.58 17.07 1.16
CA TYR A 346 8.51 15.65 1.49
C TYR A 346 8.67 14.80 0.23
N GLY A 347 9.60 13.84 0.29
CA GLY A 347 9.95 12.96 -0.83
C GLY A 347 11.44 12.99 -1.11
N GLY A 348 11.97 11.94 -1.76
CA GLY A 348 13.35 11.96 -2.25
C GLY A 348 13.57 13.10 -3.25
N ALA A 349 14.83 13.34 -3.64
CA ALA A 349 15.10 14.13 -4.83
C ALA A 349 14.18 13.60 -5.94
N VAL A 350 13.38 14.47 -6.57
CA VAL A 350 12.66 14.07 -7.78
C VAL A 350 13.77 13.72 -8.74
N LEU A 351 13.98 12.43 -8.96
CA LEU A 351 14.81 11.95 -10.05
C LEU A 351 14.07 12.43 -11.30
N LEU A 352 14.51 13.60 -11.81
CA LEU A 352 14.06 14.20 -13.05
C LEU A 352 14.20 13.20 -14.21
N HIS A 353 15.05 12.18 -14.03
CA HIS A 353 15.45 11.19 -15.03
C HIS A 353 14.90 9.76 -14.78
N ALA A 354 13.84 9.57 -13.99
CA ALA A 354 13.19 8.25 -13.98
C ALA A 354 12.44 8.06 -15.31
N GLY A 355 13.18 7.61 -16.32
CA GLY A 355 12.65 7.10 -17.57
C GLY A 355 11.89 5.80 -17.35
N LEU A 356 11.10 5.43 -18.35
CA LEU A 356 10.36 4.17 -18.37
C LEU A 356 11.37 3.02 -18.31
N SER A 357 11.29 2.19 -17.26
CA SER A 357 12.16 1.03 -17.09
C SER A 357 11.38 -0.24 -17.37
N TRP A 358 12.06 -1.23 -17.95
CA TRP A 358 11.47 -2.52 -18.30
C TRP A 358 12.17 -3.59 -17.49
N ASP A 359 11.43 -4.24 -16.60
CA ASP A 359 11.97 -5.40 -15.87
C ASP A 359 11.80 -6.71 -16.65
N ARG A 360 10.84 -6.79 -17.60
CA ARG A 360 10.56 -8.01 -18.39
C ARG A 360 9.70 -7.74 -19.64
N VAL A 361 10.30 -7.89 -20.82
CA VAL A 361 9.57 -8.29 -22.04
C VAL A 361 9.88 -9.77 -22.25
N ARG A 362 8.93 -10.65 -21.89
CA ARG A 362 9.08 -12.09 -22.11
C ARG A 362 7.99 -12.56 -23.05
N LEU A 363 8.41 -12.82 -24.28
CA LEU A 363 7.68 -13.67 -25.20
C LEU A 363 7.78 -15.09 -24.64
N VAL A 364 6.80 -15.52 -23.84
CA VAL A 364 6.69 -16.93 -23.46
C VAL A 364 6.16 -17.66 -24.69
N LYS A 365 7.06 -18.08 -25.57
CA LYS A 365 6.73 -19.17 -26.46
C LYS A 365 6.38 -20.36 -25.58
N SER A 366 5.31 -21.07 -25.89
CA SER A 366 5.04 -22.39 -25.28
C SER A 366 6.22 -23.37 -25.47
N SER A 367 7.22 -23.04 -26.31
CA SER A 367 8.46 -23.80 -26.44
C SER A 367 9.44 -23.69 -25.26
N ASP A 368 9.38 -22.65 -24.42
CA ASP A 368 10.26 -22.54 -23.23
C ASP A 368 9.67 -23.25 -22.00
N ASN A 369 8.47 -23.80 -22.14
CA ASN A 369 7.82 -24.66 -21.15
C ASN A 369 6.98 -25.70 -21.92
N PRO A 370 7.56 -26.87 -22.28
CA PRO A 370 6.87 -27.87 -23.09
C PRO A 370 5.77 -28.51 -22.25
N MET A 371 4.58 -27.92 -22.26
CA MET A 371 3.43 -28.46 -21.53
C MET A 371 2.13 -28.08 -22.24
N GLN A 372 1.92 -28.62 -23.44
CA GLN A 372 0.55 -28.95 -23.86
C GLN A 372 0.61 -30.34 -24.52
N VAL A 373 0.09 -31.32 -23.79
CA VAL A 373 0.01 -32.73 -24.18
C VAL A 373 -1.40 -32.97 -24.73
N VAL A 374 -1.51 -33.47 -25.94
CA VAL A 374 -2.77 -34.02 -26.47
C VAL A 374 -2.70 -35.54 -26.34
N VAL A 375 -3.65 -36.14 -25.63
CA VAL A 375 -3.70 -37.59 -25.36
C VAL A 375 -4.72 -38.24 -26.29
N PHE A 376 -4.30 -39.24 -27.06
CA PHE A 376 -5.19 -40.06 -27.90
C PHE A 376 -5.24 -41.51 -27.41
N CYS A 377 -6.43 -42.10 -27.41
CA CYS A 377 -6.64 -43.53 -27.13
C CYS A 377 -6.52 -44.32 -28.44
N SER A 378 -5.53 -45.21 -28.55
CA SER A 378 -5.25 -45.96 -29.79
C SER A 378 -6.34 -46.99 -30.18
N GLN A 379 -7.22 -47.37 -29.26
CA GLN A 379 -8.24 -48.43 -29.46
C GLN A 379 -9.71 -47.95 -29.28
N GLY A 380 -9.98 -46.63 -29.34
CA GLY A 380 -11.36 -46.12 -29.43
C GLY A 380 -12.08 -45.76 -28.11
N GLY A 381 -11.35 -45.43 -27.04
CA GLY A 381 -11.90 -44.81 -25.83
C GLY A 381 -11.83 -43.27 -25.86
N SER A 382 -12.58 -42.57 -24.99
CA SER A 382 -12.53 -41.11 -24.85
C SER A 382 -11.71 -40.67 -23.63
N PRO A 383 -10.71 -39.78 -23.77
CA PRO A 383 -10.03 -39.18 -22.62
C PRO A 383 -10.97 -38.21 -21.87
N ASP A 384 -10.90 -38.17 -20.54
CA ASP A 384 -11.77 -37.31 -19.70
C ASP A 384 -11.45 -35.80 -19.83
N GLN A 385 -10.25 -35.45 -20.29
CA GLN A 385 -9.95 -34.12 -20.81
C GLN A 385 -9.59 -34.23 -22.28
N THR A 386 -10.61 -34.17 -23.13
CA THR A 386 -10.41 -33.53 -24.43
C THR A 386 -10.08 -32.08 -24.11
N ILE A 387 -8.80 -31.70 -24.18
CA ILE A 387 -8.45 -30.29 -24.35
C ILE A 387 -9.25 -29.85 -25.57
N SER A 388 -10.30 -29.04 -25.37
CA SER A 388 -11.06 -28.53 -26.50
C SER A 388 -10.05 -27.85 -27.41
N PRO A 389 -10.07 -28.08 -28.74
CA PRO A 389 -9.29 -27.31 -29.68
C PRO A 389 -9.29 -25.80 -29.32
N ASP A 390 -10.42 -25.27 -28.85
CA ASP A 390 -10.59 -23.88 -28.42
C ASP A 390 -9.68 -23.43 -27.26
N SER A 391 -9.19 -24.36 -26.44
CA SER A 391 -8.30 -24.10 -25.30
C SER A 391 -6.80 -24.12 -25.65
N LEU A 392 -6.46 -24.47 -26.89
CA LEU A 392 -5.11 -24.35 -27.44
C LEU A 392 -4.92 -22.93 -27.99
N GLY A 393 -3.89 -22.24 -27.52
CA GLY A 393 -3.69 -20.84 -27.87
C GLY A 393 -2.25 -20.38 -27.68
N THR A 394 -1.93 -19.26 -28.31
CA THR A 394 -0.65 -18.57 -28.12
C THR A 394 -0.89 -17.36 -27.23
N SER A 395 0.04 -17.11 -26.32
CA SER A 395 0.01 -15.91 -25.46
C SER A 395 1.37 -15.23 -25.36
N GLY A 396 1.36 -13.95 -24.99
CA GLY A 396 2.54 -13.13 -24.79
C GLY A 396 2.30 -12.08 -23.71
N ASP A 397 3.35 -11.72 -22.97
CA ASP A 397 3.27 -10.77 -21.87
C ASP A 397 4.37 -9.71 -21.95
N ALA A 398 3.98 -8.44 -21.83
CA ALA A 398 4.89 -7.31 -21.66
C ALA A 398 4.55 -6.59 -20.35
N THR A 399 5.56 -6.33 -19.51
CA THR A 399 5.40 -5.57 -18.28
C THR A 399 6.27 -4.32 -18.31
N PHE A 400 5.67 -3.18 -17.98
CA PHE A 400 6.29 -1.87 -17.95
C PHE A 400 6.26 -1.31 -16.53
N THR A 401 7.32 -0.62 -16.13
CA THR A 401 7.42 0.04 -14.81
C THR A 401 7.80 1.52 -14.95
N GLY A 402 7.30 2.35 -14.05
CA GLY A 402 7.43 3.81 -14.12
C GLY A 402 6.63 4.42 -15.27
N ILE A 403 5.45 3.87 -15.60
CA ILE A 403 4.68 4.28 -16.79
C ILE A 403 3.98 5.64 -16.66
N GLY A 404 3.76 6.14 -15.43
CA GLY A 404 2.84 7.25 -15.22
C GLY A 404 1.42 6.90 -15.68
N ALA A 405 0.76 7.79 -16.42
CA ALA A 405 -0.58 7.52 -16.94
C ALA A 405 -0.57 6.61 -18.18
N TYR A 406 -1.49 5.65 -18.24
CA TYR A 406 -1.69 4.82 -19.44
C TYR A 406 -2.52 5.57 -20.50
N GLY A 407 -2.01 5.64 -21.74
CA GLY A 407 -2.60 6.39 -22.85
C GLY A 407 -3.32 5.58 -23.91
N GLY A 408 -3.26 4.25 -23.82
CA GLY A 408 -3.79 3.34 -24.84
C GLY A 408 -2.70 2.59 -25.61
N PHE A 409 -3.13 1.69 -26.48
CA PHE A 409 -2.27 1.02 -27.45
C PHE A 409 -2.78 1.24 -28.88
N GLU A 410 -1.91 1.01 -29.85
CA GLU A 410 -2.22 0.96 -31.27
C GLU A 410 -1.73 -0.39 -31.82
N VAL A 411 -2.57 -1.10 -32.58
CA VAL A 411 -2.15 -2.32 -33.27
C VAL A 411 -1.43 -1.95 -34.57
N VAL A 412 -0.15 -2.29 -34.66
CA VAL A 412 0.68 -2.04 -35.84
C VAL A 412 0.53 -3.16 -36.87
N SER A 413 0.52 -4.41 -36.41
CA SER A 413 0.45 -5.59 -37.27
C SER A 413 -0.23 -6.77 -36.55
N GLY A 414 -0.75 -7.72 -37.32
CA GLY A 414 -1.53 -8.87 -36.84
C GLY A 414 -3.01 -8.86 -37.26
N GLY A 415 -3.49 -7.77 -37.87
CA GLY A 415 -4.85 -7.67 -38.42
C GLY A 415 -5.90 -7.15 -37.43
N PRO A 416 -7.16 -7.00 -37.89
CA PRO A 416 -8.21 -6.30 -37.16
C PRO A 416 -8.75 -7.04 -35.92
N ALA A 417 -8.51 -8.35 -35.80
CA ALA A 417 -8.96 -9.18 -34.66
C ALA A 417 -8.06 -9.06 -33.42
N VAL A 418 -6.81 -8.61 -33.58
CA VAL A 418 -5.83 -8.49 -32.48
C VAL A 418 -6.34 -7.70 -31.26
N PRO A 419 -7.02 -6.53 -31.39
CA PRO A 419 -7.48 -5.76 -30.24
C PRO A 419 -8.35 -6.54 -29.25
N GLU A 420 -9.15 -7.50 -29.72
CA GLU A 420 -10.05 -8.31 -28.87
C GLU A 420 -9.28 -9.30 -27.98
N HIS A 421 -8.03 -9.58 -28.34
CA HIS A 421 -7.14 -10.51 -27.65
C HIS A 421 -6.08 -9.81 -26.79
N ILE A 422 -6.14 -8.47 -26.68
CA ILE A 422 -5.26 -7.68 -25.82
C ILE A 422 -5.96 -7.35 -24.51
N HIS A 423 -5.35 -7.79 -23.42
CA HIS A 423 -5.75 -7.45 -22.06
C HIS A 423 -4.69 -6.56 -21.42
N VAL A 424 -5.10 -5.37 -20.98
CA VAL A 424 -4.23 -4.42 -20.29
C VAL A 424 -4.63 -4.33 -18.83
N ASP A 425 -3.69 -4.61 -17.94
CA ASP A 425 -3.87 -4.63 -16.50
C ASP A 425 -2.89 -3.65 -15.84
N GLN A 426 -3.43 -2.57 -15.26
CA GLN A 426 -2.66 -1.61 -14.48
C GLN A 426 -2.64 -2.06 -13.02
N ARG A 427 -1.56 -2.73 -12.62
CA ARG A 427 -1.44 -3.35 -11.29
C ARG A 427 -1.32 -2.35 -10.15
N ASN A 428 -0.70 -1.20 -10.44
CA ASN A 428 -0.56 -0.06 -9.54
C ASN A 428 -0.30 1.22 -10.35
N ALA A 429 -0.12 2.36 -9.68
CA ALA A 429 0.11 3.65 -10.34
C ALA A 429 1.30 3.66 -11.32
N ASP A 430 2.31 2.81 -11.11
CA ASP A 430 3.56 2.81 -11.87
C ASP A 430 3.76 1.58 -12.77
N THR A 431 2.92 0.54 -12.69
CA THR A 431 3.16 -0.75 -13.37
C THR A 431 2.01 -1.12 -14.29
N LEU A 432 2.33 -1.39 -15.56
CA LEU A 432 1.41 -1.84 -16.60
C LEU A 432 1.78 -3.23 -17.08
N ARG A 433 0.79 -4.12 -17.21
CA ARG A 433 0.93 -5.40 -17.90
C ARG A 433 0.06 -5.38 -19.15
N VAL A 434 0.66 -5.70 -20.30
CA VAL A 434 -0.05 -5.93 -21.56
C VAL A 434 0.08 -7.41 -21.89
N HIS A 435 -1.05 -8.10 -21.89
CA HIS A 435 -1.16 -9.51 -22.19
C HIS A 435 -1.86 -9.68 -23.54
N PHE A 436 -1.27 -10.49 -24.42
CA PHE A 436 -1.90 -10.98 -25.63
C PHE A 436 -2.22 -12.45 -25.44
N GLY A 437 -3.46 -12.86 -25.68
CA GLY A 437 -3.88 -14.25 -25.60
C GLY A 437 -4.95 -14.56 -26.63
N TYR A 438 -4.70 -15.51 -27.52
CA TYR A 438 -5.68 -15.93 -28.52
C TYR A 438 -5.66 -17.44 -28.74
N SER A 439 -6.83 -17.99 -29.06
CA SER A 439 -7.00 -19.40 -29.42
C SER A 439 -6.56 -19.59 -30.87
N ALA A 440 -5.65 -20.54 -31.13
CA ALA A 440 -5.10 -20.75 -32.47
C ALA A 440 -6.11 -21.38 -33.45
N LEU A 441 -7.26 -21.83 -32.94
CA LEU A 441 -8.25 -22.61 -33.69
C LEU A 441 -9.55 -21.85 -33.98
N ALA A 442 -9.76 -20.68 -33.38
CA ALA A 442 -10.93 -19.84 -33.61
C ALA A 442 -10.74 -18.86 -34.79
N GLU A 443 -9.58 -18.18 -34.88
CA GLU A 443 -9.21 -17.31 -36.00
C GLU A 443 -7.68 -17.27 -36.18
N PRO A 444 -7.15 -17.51 -37.40
CA PRO A 444 -5.70 -17.51 -37.62
C PRO A 444 -5.16 -16.07 -37.73
N ILE A 445 -4.58 -15.57 -36.64
CA ILE A 445 -3.67 -14.42 -36.69
C ILE A 445 -2.34 -14.91 -37.28
N ALA A 446 -2.21 -14.80 -38.61
CA ALA A 446 -1.06 -15.33 -39.34
C ALA A 446 0.16 -14.39 -39.33
N ASP A 447 -0.06 -13.09 -39.13
CA ASP A 447 0.97 -12.07 -39.20
C ASP A 447 1.60 -11.76 -37.84
N ARG A 448 2.82 -11.21 -37.87
CA ARG A 448 3.53 -10.70 -36.69
C ARG A 448 2.67 -9.72 -35.91
N VAL A 449 2.49 -9.95 -34.61
CA VAL A 449 1.70 -9.08 -33.74
C VAL A 449 2.61 -8.04 -33.10
N ARG A 450 2.38 -6.76 -33.44
CA ARG A 450 3.10 -5.62 -32.87
C ARG A 450 2.12 -4.57 -32.39
N LEU A 451 2.40 -4.00 -31.23
CA LEU A 451 1.65 -2.91 -30.63
C LEU A 451 2.56 -1.71 -30.40
N ILE A 452 2.04 -0.50 -30.53
CA ILE A 452 2.65 0.70 -29.94
C ILE A 452 1.85 1.02 -28.68
N VAL A 453 2.50 0.93 -27.52
CA VAL A 453 1.91 1.25 -26.22
C VAL A 453 2.32 2.67 -25.84
N ARG A 454 1.33 3.50 -25.48
CA ARG A 454 1.53 4.90 -25.11
C ARG A 454 1.30 5.08 -23.62
N THR A 455 2.22 5.78 -22.97
CA THR A 455 2.16 6.12 -21.54
C THR A 455 2.62 7.55 -21.33
N GLY A 456 2.41 8.11 -20.14
CA GLY A 456 2.90 9.45 -19.78
C GLY A 456 4.42 9.55 -19.62
N ARG A 457 5.13 8.42 -19.58
CA ARG A 457 6.59 8.36 -19.42
C ARG A 457 7.32 7.72 -20.60
N GLY A 458 6.62 7.38 -21.67
CA GLY A 458 7.23 6.77 -22.84
C GLY A 458 6.22 6.15 -23.79
N VAL A 459 6.63 6.04 -25.05
CA VAL A 459 5.94 5.31 -26.11
C VAL A 459 6.86 4.19 -26.58
N ARG A 460 6.35 2.97 -26.66
CA ARG A 460 7.20 1.81 -26.95
C ARG A 460 6.51 0.83 -27.89
N CYS A 461 7.28 0.25 -28.81
CA CYS A 461 6.79 -0.84 -29.65
C CYS A 461 6.99 -2.18 -28.93
N VAL A 462 5.89 -2.86 -28.62
CA VAL A 462 5.89 -4.24 -28.14
C VAL A 462 5.73 -5.16 -29.33
N ASP A 463 6.63 -6.12 -29.44
CA ASP A 463 6.63 -7.12 -30.49
C ASP A 463 6.48 -8.50 -29.88
N PHE A 464 5.28 -9.06 -30.03
CA PHE A 464 4.95 -10.41 -29.58
C PHE A 464 5.36 -11.48 -30.60
N GLY A 465 5.99 -11.09 -31.72
CA GLY A 465 6.41 -12.00 -32.77
C GLY A 465 5.26 -12.52 -33.63
N GLN A 466 5.58 -13.44 -34.54
CA GLN A 466 4.56 -14.15 -35.32
C GLN A 466 3.92 -15.23 -34.45
N PRO A 467 2.58 -15.21 -34.30
CA PRO A 467 1.92 -16.28 -33.59
C PRO A 467 2.06 -17.61 -34.32
N THR A 468 2.27 -18.70 -33.58
CA THR A 468 2.44 -20.02 -34.20
C THR A 468 1.07 -20.55 -34.58
N SER A 469 0.82 -20.77 -35.88
CA SER A 469 -0.38 -21.45 -36.34
C SER A 469 -0.30 -22.92 -35.93
N LEU A 470 -1.24 -23.36 -35.11
CA LEU A 470 -1.47 -24.77 -34.86
C LEU A 470 -2.35 -25.33 -35.97
N SER A 471 -1.83 -26.28 -36.75
CA SER A 471 -2.63 -27.03 -37.74
C SER A 471 -2.84 -28.46 -37.24
N ALA A 472 -4.10 -28.88 -37.16
CA ALA A 472 -4.45 -30.29 -37.03
C ALA A 472 -4.41 -30.93 -38.44
N ASP A 473 -3.75 -32.09 -38.57
CA ASP A 473 -3.84 -32.89 -39.80
C ASP A 473 -5.18 -33.65 -39.89
N GLU A 474 -5.46 -34.31 -41.02
CA GLU A 474 -6.69 -35.08 -41.26
C GLU A 474 -6.93 -36.21 -40.24
N ALA A 475 -5.92 -36.56 -39.44
CA ALA A 475 -5.98 -37.56 -38.37
C ALA A 475 -6.08 -36.96 -36.95
N ALA A 476 -6.31 -35.64 -36.83
CA ALA A 476 -6.31 -34.87 -35.58
C ALA A 476 -4.95 -34.80 -34.86
N THR A 477 -3.86 -35.19 -35.51
CA THR A 477 -2.50 -35.04 -35.00
C THR A 477 -2.06 -33.59 -35.23
N MET A 478 -1.64 -32.92 -34.15
CA MET A 478 -1.19 -31.53 -34.21
C MET A 478 0.19 -31.47 -34.85
N ALA A 479 0.29 -30.95 -36.07
CA ALA A 479 1.57 -30.74 -36.74
C ALA A 479 2.22 -29.44 -36.20
N GLY A 480 3.36 -29.59 -35.52
CA GLY A 480 4.14 -28.48 -34.96
C GLY A 480 4.10 -28.43 -33.43
N PHE A 481 5.22 -28.81 -32.81
CA PHE A 481 5.62 -28.54 -31.42
C PHE A 481 4.71 -28.99 -30.26
N ALA A 482 3.57 -29.65 -30.50
CA ALA A 482 2.81 -30.35 -29.47
C ALA A 482 3.38 -31.77 -29.25
N GLN A 483 3.60 -32.18 -27.99
CA GLN A 483 3.91 -33.57 -27.68
C GLN A 483 2.61 -34.37 -27.65
N VAL A 484 2.38 -35.18 -28.68
CA VAL A 484 1.23 -36.10 -28.75
C VAL A 484 1.61 -37.40 -28.06
N ILE A 485 0.86 -37.79 -27.02
CA ILE A 485 1.09 -39.05 -26.29
C ILE A 485 -0.06 -40.00 -26.62
N TYR A 486 0.29 -41.15 -27.19
CA TYR A 486 -0.64 -42.26 -27.37
C TYR A 486 -0.56 -43.18 -26.16
N ILE A 487 -1.72 -43.51 -25.57
CA ILE A 487 -1.82 -44.48 -24.48
C ILE A 487 -2.52 -45.72 -25.04
N ASP A 488 -1.83 -46.86 -24.94
CA ASP A 488 -2.42 -48.16 -25.22
C ASP A 488 -3.21 -48.63 -23.99
N ASP A 489 -4.46 -49.03 -24.22
CA ASP A 489 -5.44 -49.50 -23.24
C ASP A 489 -5.70 -48.53 -22.07
N CYS A 490 -6.56 -47.53 -22.27
CA CYS A 490 -7.14 -46.75 -21.17
C CYS A 490 -8.13 -47.61 -20.36
N PRO A 491 -7.78 -48.15 -19.17
CA PRO A 491 -8.71 -48.91 -18.37
C PRO A 491 -9.25 -47.97 -17.30
N ILE A 492 -10.43 -47.39 -17.56
CA ILE A 492 -11.35 -46.73 -16.61
C ILE A 492 -10.66 -46.25 -15.31
N ILE A 493 -10.09 -45.04 -15.35
CA ILE A 493 -9.69 -44.34 -14.13
C ILE A 493 -11.00 -43.81 -13.52
N VAL A 494 -11.38 -44.36 -12.37
CA VAL A 494 -12.55 -43.91 -11.61
C VAL A 494 -12.33 -42.45 -11.20
N GLU A 495 -13.36 -41.61 -11.42
CA GLU A 495 -13.40 -40.20 -10.99
C GLU A 495 -12.87 -40.01 -9.56
N HIS A 496 -11.67 -39.42 -9.43
CA HIS A 496 -11.22 -38.83 -8.18
C HIS A 496 -10.77 -37.38 -8.44
N THR A 497 -11.31 -36.46 -7.66
CA THR A 497 -11.37 -35.01 -7.90
C THR A 497 -10.05 -34.24 -7.70
N ASP A 498 -8.90 -34.93 -7.62
CA ASP A 498 -7.58 -34.28 -7.64
C ASP A 498 -6.45 -35.20 -8.13
N PRO A 499 -6.04 -35.12 -9.40
CA PRO A 499 -4.95 -35.91 -9.95
C PRO A 499 -3.55 -35.46 -9.46
N ALA A 500 -3.43 -34.51 -8.52
CA ALA A 500 -2.12 -34.15 -7.96
C ALA A 500 -1.68 -35.05 -6.78
N LEU A 501 -2.52 -35.97 -6.30
CA LEU A 501 -2.34 -36.58 -4.97
C LEU A 501 -2.47 -38.11 -4.88
N SER A 502 -2.57 -38.85 -6.00
CA SER A 502 -2.58 -40.34 -6.03
C SER A 502 -1.36 -40.93 -6.76
N TRP A 503 -0.16 -40.67 -6.24
CA TRP A 503 1.10 -41.13 -6.86
C TRP A 503 1.19 -42.64 -7.14
N VAL A 504 0.48 -43.49 -6.38
CA VAL A 504 0.45 -44.95 -6.59
C VAL A 504 -0.35 -45.34 -7.84
N ASP A 505 -1.42 -44.62 -8.14
CA ASP A 505 -2.33 -44.93 -9.27
C ASP A 505 -1.92 -44.21 -10.56
N GLN A 506 -1.19 -43.10 -10.45
CA GLN A 506 -0.83 -42.24 -11.58
C GLN A 506 0.42 -42.69 -12.35
N HIS A 507 1.29 -43.50 -11.73
CA HIS A 507 2.61 -43.80 -12.29
C HIS A 507 3.10 -45.24 -12.07
N PRO A 508 2.42 -46.27 -12.62
CA PRO A 508 2.89 -47.66 -12.52
C PRO A 508 4.30 -47.87 -13.10
N GLN A 509 4.72 -47.06 -14.09
CA GLN A 509 6.08 -47.09 -14.65
C GLN A 509 7.19 -46.56 -13.74
N TRP A 510 6.91 -45.77 -12.69
CA TRP A 510 7.95 -45.23 -11.80
C TRP A 510 8.54 -46.28 -10.85
N ASN A 511 7.97 -47.49 -10.85
CA ASN A 511 8.57 -48.68 -10.25
C ASN A 511 9.70 -49.30 -11.10
N LYS A 512 10.00 -48.76 -12.29
CA LYS A 512 11.11 -49.21 -13.13
C LYS A 512 12.16 -48.10 -13.28
N TRP A 513 13.22 -48.25 -12.47
CA TRP A 513 14.55 -47.65 -12.66
C TRP A 513 14.63 -46.11 -12.68
N GLN A 514 15.02 -45.54 -11.55
CA GLN A 514 15.80 -44.29 -11.49
C GLN A 514 17.09 -44.55 -10.68
N PRO A 515 18.23 -43.93 -11.04
CA PRO A 515 19.52 -44.13 -10.37
C PRO A 515 19.52 -43.60 -8.92
N ASP A 516 20.43 -44.16 -8.11
CA ASP A 516 20.60 -43.96 -6.65
C ASP A 516 21.07 -42.55 -6.23
N ASP A 517 20.46 -41.48 -6.74
CA ASP A 517 20.79 -40.13 -6.26
C ASP A 517 20.19 -39.93 -4.87
N ALA A 518 21.05 -40.02 -3.86
CA ALA A 518 20.72 -39.78 -2.47
C ALA A 518 20.19 -38.35 -2.30
N VAL A 519 18.87 -38.17 -2.30
CA VAL A 519 18.25 -36.92 -1.86
C VAL A 519 18.51 -36.81 -0.36
N ALA A 520 19.33 -35.84 0.03
CA ALA A 520 19.54 -35.49 1.43
C ALA A 520 18.20 -35.01 2.01
N LEU A 521 17.70 -35.68 3.05
CA LEU A 521 16.56 -35.19 3.80
C LEU A 521 16.97 -33.89 4.52
N PRO A 522 16.12 -32.85 4.55
CA PRO A 522 16.44 -31.64 5.29
C PRO A 522 16.67 -31.96 6.78
N GLU A 523 17.78 -31.48 7.36
CA GLU A 523 17.99 -31.57 8.81
C GLU A 523 17.01 -30.65 9.55
N ARG A 524 16.35 -31.20 10.59
CA ARG A 524 15.53 -30.52 11.61
C ARG A 524 14.85 -29.22 11.13
N GLN A 525 13.77 -29.35 10.39
CA GLN A 525 12.88 -28.22 10.10
C GLN A 525 11.86 -28.03 11.24
N ASP A 526 11.47 -26.79 11.52
CA ASP A 526 10.29 -26.51 12.36
C ASP A 526 9.04 -26.96 11.60
N TRP A 527 8.56 -28.16 11.93
CA TRP A 527 7.54 -28.84 11.15
C TRP A 527 6.16 -28.20 11.28
N SER A 528 5.86 -27.59 12.42
CA SER A 528 4.63 -26.80 12.61
C SER A 528 4.61 -25.62 11.64
N ALA A 529 5.73 -24.88 11.54
CA ALA A 529 5.90 -23.83 10.53
C ALA A 529 5.81 -24.37 9.09
N TYR A 530 6.41 -25.54 8.82
CA TYR A 530 6.38 -26.16 7.49
C TYR A 530 4.96 -26.50 7.05
N THR A 531 4.19 -27.21 7.88
CA THR A 531 2.82 -27.63 7.56
C THR A 531 1.88 -26.43 7.45
N ALA A 532 2.02 -25.42 8.32
CA ALA A 532 1.26 -24.18 8.21
C ALA A 532 1.53 -23.42 6.89
N GLY A 533 2.75 -23.52 6.35
CA GLY A 533 3.11 -22.90 5.07
C GLY A 533 2.53 -23.57 3.82
N LEU A 534 1.99 -24.79 3.90
CA LEU A 534 1.54 -25.55 2.73
C LEU A 534 0.24 -25.02 2.11
N THR A 535 0.17 -25.04 0.78
CA THR A 535 -1.06 -24.74 0.02
C THR A 535 -2.01 -25.94 0.00
N ALA A 536 -1.46 -27.15 -0.12
CA ALA A 536 -2.19 -28.39 0.09
C ALA A 536 -1.26 -29.51 0.57
N LEU A 537 -1.84 -30.48 1.28
CA LEU A 537 -1.18 -31.67 1.79
C LEU A 537 -2.05 -32.89 1.48
N GLY A 538 -1.49 -33.89 0.82
CA GLY A 538 -2.06 -35.22 0.73
C GLY A 538 -1.48 -36.13 1.81
N VAL A 539 -2.35 -36.88 2.49
CA VAL A 539 -1.96 -37.93 3.41
C VAL A 539 -2.54 -39.23 2.90
N GLN A 540 -1.72 -40.27 2.84
CA GLN A 540 -2.16 -41.59 2.42
C GLN A 540 -1.79 -42.65 3.45
N LEU A 541 -2.67 -43.64 3.61
CA LEU A 541 -2.34 -44.90 4.27
C LEU A 541 -2.20 -45.98 3.20
N VAL A 542 -0.96 -46.36 2.93
CA VAL A 542 -0.63 -47.42 1.98
C VAL A 542 -0.55 -48.74 2.73
N THR A 543 -1.50 -49.64 2.49
CA THR A 543 -1.51 -50.97 3.07
C THR A 543 -0.94 -51.97 2.08
N LEU A 544 0.04 -52.74 2.55
CA LEU A 544 0.67 -53.83 1.82
C LEU A 544 0.28 -55.14 2.45
N THR A 545 0.00 -56.15 1.63
CA THR A 545 -0.34 -57.51 2.05
C THR A 545 0.52 -58.54 1.32
N GLY A 546 0.66 -59.75 1.87
CA GLY A 546 1.49 -60.79 1.24
C GLY A 546 3.01 -60.57 1.40
N LEU A 547 3.42 -59.85 2.45
CA LEU A 547 4.81 -59.69 2.85
C LEU A 547 5.25 -60.86 3.74
N ASP A 548 6.55 -61.12 3.81
CA ASP A 548 7.10 -62.05 4.81
C ASP A 548 7.02 -61.39 6.20
N ALA A 549 6.73 -62.15 7.26
CA ALA A 549 6.62 -61.58 8.61
C ALA A 549 7.93 -60.89 9.04
N GLY A 550 7.85 -59.64 9.50
CA GLY A 550 9.02 -58.82 9.81
C GLY A 550 9.75 -58.23 8.60
N GLU A 551 9.26 -58.42 7.37
CA GLU A 551 9.83 -57.82 6.17
C GLU A 551 9.79 -56.29 6.25
N LEU A 552 10.91 -55.65 5.89
CA LEU A 552 11.04 -54.20 5.86
C LEU A 552 10.52 -53.63 4.55
N VAL A 553 9.72 -52.58 4.67
CA VAL A 553 9.26 -51.75 3.57
C VAL A 553 9.64 -50.31 3.84
N THR A 554 10.25 -49.67 2.85
CA THR A 554 10.68 -48.28 2.90
C THR A 554 9.98 -47.48 1.83
N PHE A 555 9.24 -46.46 2.24
CA PHE A 555 8.82 -45.36 1.40
C PHE A 555 9.83 -44.22 1.51
N ARG A 556 10.22 -43.62 0.38
CA ARG A 556 11.12 -42.47 0.34
C ARG A 556 10.68 -41.47 -0.70
N SER A 557 10.63 -40.20 -0.32
CA SER A 557 10.42 -39.05 -1.20
C SER A 557 11.50 -38.00 -0.96
N ARG A 558 11.39 -36.84 -1.63
CA ARG A 558 12.27 -35.68 -1.34
C ARG A 558 12.06 -35.10 0.05
N GLU A 559 10.89 -35.30 0.65
CA GLU A 559 10.48 -34.59 1.86
C GLU A 559 10.49 -35.49 3.09
N HIS A 560 10.34 -36.80 2.91
CA HIS A 560 10.32 -37.75 4.02
C HIS A 560 10.62 -39.20 3.63
N GLU A 561 11.03 -39.98 4.62
CA GLU A 561 11.27 -41.41 4.55
C GLU A 561 10.50 -42.13 5.67
N VAL A 562 9.83 -43.22 5.32
CA VAL A 562 9.09 -44.06 6.27
C VAL A 562 9.54 -45.49 6.08
N THR A 563 10.03 -46.09 7.16
CA THR A 563 10.43 -47.50 7.17
C THR A 563 9.57 -48.25 8.18
N VAL A 564 8.85 -49.27 7.72
CA VAL A 564 7.97 -50.11 8.53
C VAL A 564 8.29 -51.59 8.36
N THR A 565 7.99 -52.38 9.38
CA THR A 565 8.07 -53.85 9.40
C THR A 565 6.69 -54.47 9.30
N ALA A 566 6.54 -55.49 8.44
CA ALA A 566 5.33 -56.28 8.33
C ALA A 566 4.98 -57.01 9.64
N ASP A 567 3.69 -57.09 9.95
CA ASP A 567 3.15 -57.84 11.08
C ASP A 567 3.25 -59.37 10.86
N ALA A 568 2.78 -60.14 11.85
CA ALA A 568 2.82 -61.61 11.79
C ALA A 568 1.94 -62.19 10.66
N GLN A 569 1.03 -61.39 10.11
CA GLN A 569 0.13 -61.75 9.01
C GLN A 569 0.69 -61.29 7.64
N GLY A 570 1.89 -60.73 7.61
CA GLY A 570 2.50 -60.24 6.38
C GLY A 570 1.86 -58.94 5.87
N ARG A 571 1.29 -58.14 6.77
CA ARG A 571 0.70 -56.83 6.45
C ARG A 571 1.58 -55.71 6.99
N ALA A 572 1.79 -54.67 6.19
CA ALA A 572 2.46 -53.44 6.59
C ALA A 572 1.60 -52.22 6.21
N VAL A 573 1.51 -51.23 7.09
CA VAL A 573 0.81 -49.97 6.80
C VAL A 573 1.83 -48.83 6.82
N VAL A 574 1.93 -48.10 5.72
CA VAL A 574 2.89 -47.02 5.52
C VAL A 574 2.12 -45.69 5.45
N PRO A 575 2.23 -44.80 6.45
CA PRO A 575 1.72 -43.45 6.34
C PRO A 575 2.61 -42.63 5.41
N VAL A 576 2.01 -41.96 4.42
CA VAL A 576 2.73 -41.17 3.41
C VAL A 576 2.20 -39.73 3.40
N PHE A 577 3.11 -38.74 3.41
CA PHE A 577 2.80 -37.30 3.46
C PHE A 577 3.33 -36.57 2.22
N LEU A 578 2.45 -36.03 1.39
CA LEU A 578 2.83 -35.39 0.12
C LEU A 578 2.40 -33.93 0.11
N SER A 579 3.36 -33.01 0.07
CA SER A 579 3.02 -31.60 -0.15
C SER A 579 2.77 -31.31 -1.63
N VAL A 580 1.78 -30.47 -1.92
CA VAL A 580 1.59 -29.90 -3.26
C VAL A 580 2.42 -28.63 -3.34
N ARG A 581 3.68 -28.77 -3.76
CA ARG A 581 4.51 -27.67 -4.28
C ARG A 581 4.71 -27.88 -5.77
N ASP A 582 5.16 -26.84 -6.49
CA ASP A 582 5.12 -26.70 -7.95
C ASP A 582 5.53 -27.90 -8.83
N ARG A 583 6.19 -28.95 -8.29
CA ARG A 583 6.23 -30.33 -8.85
C ARG A 583 6.40 -31.38 -7.74
N LEU A 584 5.65 -32.49 -7.79
CA LEU A 584 5.99 -33.70 -7.02
C LEU A 584 7.36 -34.23 -7.50
N GLY A 585 8.31 -34.35 -6.58
CA GLY A 585 9.60 -35.01 -6.85
C GLY A 585 9.46 -36.54 -6.92
N PRO A 586 10.51 -37.28 -7.34
CA PRO A 586 10.48 -38.73 -7.36
C PRO A 586 10.20 -39.29 -5.95
N ALA A 587 9.26 -40.24 -5.87
CA ALA A 587 8.91 -40.98 -4.67
C ALA A 587 8.93 -42.48 -4.98
N ARG A 588 9.29 -43.30 -3.99
CA ARG A 588 9.50 -44.75 -4.18
C ARG A 588 9.07 -45.53 -2.96
N LEU A 589 8.39 -46.65 -3.18
CA LEU A 589 8.09 -47.66 -2.17
C LEU A 589 8.85 -48.94 -2.51
N THR A 590 9.65 -49.43 -1.57
CA THR A 590 10.58 -50.53 -1.81
C THR A 590 10.47 -51.57 -0.71
N ARG A 591 10.31 -52.83 -1.11
CA ARG A 591 10.53 -53.99 -0.24
C ARG A 591 12.03 -54.25 -0.13
N VAL A 592 12.51 -54.61 1.07
CA VAL A 592 13.91 -55.03 1.23
C VAL A 592 14.26 -56.24 0.35
N THR A 593 13.28 -57.11 0.08
CA THR A 593 13.43 -58.30 -0.79
C THR A 593 13.39 -57.98 -2.29
N ARG A 594 13.01 -56.76 -2.67
CA ARG A 594 12.85 -56.30 -4.07
C ARG A 594 11.86 -57.12 -4.92
N ARG A 595 10.97 -57.91 -4.31
CA ARG A 595 9.87 -58.59 -5.01
C ARG A 595 8.82 -57.58 -5.49
N SER A 596 8.03 -57.96 -6.50
CA SER A 596 6.96 -57.11 -7.03
C SER A 596 5.93 -56.74 -5.94
N LEU A 597 5.28 -55.60 -6.15
CA LEU A 597 4.18 -55.05 -5.35
C LEU A 597 2.83 -55.17 -6.07
N ASP A 598 2.79 -55.72 -7.28
CA ASP A 598 1.58 -55.81 -8.10
C ASP A 598 0.48 -56.61 -7.37
N GLY A 599 -0.73 -56.03 -7.29
CA GLY A 599 -1.89 -56.65 -6.64
C GLY A 599 -1.82 -56.76 -5.10
N ALA A 600 -0.76 -56.26 -4.48
CA ALA A 600 -0.51 -56.38 -3.04
C ALA A 600 -0.72 -55.07 -2.27
N VAL A 601 -1.05 -53.98 -2.96
CA VAL A 601 -1.15 -52.61 -2.43
C VAL A 601 -2.59 -52.12 -2.45
N SER A 602 -3.04 -51.53 -1.34
CA SER A 602 -4.24 -50.71 -1.28
C SER A 602 -3.93 -49.35 -0.66
N VAL A 603 -4.62 -48.31 -1.12
CA VAL A 603 -4.37 -46.93 -0.70
C VAL A 603 -5.68 -46.30 -0.27
N ARG A 604 -5.65 -45.60 0.86
CA ARG A 604 -6.69 -44.64 1.26
C ARG A 604 -6.07 -43.27 1.38
N SER A 605 -6.84 -42.23 1.06
CA SER A 605 -6.28 -40.88 0.96
C SER A 605 -7.13 -39.82 1.68
N ALA A 606 -6.46 -38.84 2.24
CA ALA A 606 -7.04 -37.63 2.79
C ALA A 606 -6.31 -36.42 2.21
N VAL A 607 -7.06 -35.46 1.70
CA VAL A 607 -6.53 -34.26 1.06
C VAL A 607 -6.91 -33.04 1.88
N PHE A 608 -5.90 -32.29 2.30
CA PHE A 608 -6.02 -31.04 3.04
C PHE A 608 -5.72 -29.88 2.09
N ARG A 609 -6.72 -29.11 1.70
CA ARG A 609 -6.53 -27.91 0.87
C ARG A 609 -6.66 -26.65 1.72
N ARG A 610 -5.61 -25.82 1.74
CA ARG A 610 -5.61 -24.57 2.51
C ARG A 610 -6.69 -23.64 1.95
N ARG A 611 -7.57 -23.17 2.83
CA ARG A 611 -8.62 -22.19 2.51
C ARG A 611 -8.29 -20.81 3.04
N ALA A 612 -7.57 -20.73 4.15
CA ALA A 612 -7.24 -19.49 4.81
C ALA A 612 -5.94 -19.58 5.60
N SER A 613 -5.31 -18.43 5.83
CA SER A 613 -4.24 -18.22 6.81
C SER A 613 -4.70 -17.11 7.75
N LEU A 614 -4.71 -17.40 9.05
CA LEU A 614 -5.28 -16.57 10.10
C LEU A 614 -4.19 -16.14 11.09
N PRO A 615 -4.33 -15.00 11.78
CA PRO A 615 -3.43 -14.66 12.89
C PRO A 615 -3.46 -15.76 13.96
N ALA A 616 -2.28 -16.24 14.38
CA ALA A 616 -2.19 -17.20 15.47
C ALA A 616 -2.22 -16.52 16.84
N GLY A 617 -2.91 -17.18 17.77
CA GLY A 617 -2.80 -16.97 19.20
C GLY A 617 -1.74 -17.85 19.85
N VAL A 618 -1.54 -17.65 21.16
CA VAL A 618 -0.77 -18.56 22.03
C VAL A 618 -1.43 -19.94 22.14
N ALA A 619 -2.74 -20.01 21.92
CA ALA A 619 -3.48 -21.25 21.74
C ALA A 619 -4.55 -21.06 20.67
N ASN A 620 -4.66 -22.00 19.75
CA ASN A 620 -5.66 -21.96 18.67
C ASN A 620 -6.59 -23.15 18.76
N ARG A 621 -7.84 -22.96 18.36
CA ARG A 621 -8.86 -24.00 18.44
C ARG A 621 -9.76 -23.95 17.23
N LEU A 622 -10.01 -25.12 16.65
CA LEU A 622 -11.05 -25.33 15.64
C LEU A 622 -12.34 -25.81 16.32
N THR A 623 -13.48 -25.27 15.88
CA THR A 623 -14.81 -25.81 16.17
C THR A 623 -15.63 -25.80 14.89
N VAL A 624 -16.34 -26.89 14.60
CA VAL A 624 -17.25 -26.96 13.45
C VAL A 624 -18.69 -26.85 13.94
N GLU A 625 -19.44 -25.88 13.42
CA GLU A 625 -20.86 -25.72 13.73
C GLU A 625 -21.72 -26.79 13.04
N PRO A 626 -22.96 -27.06 13.52
CA PRO A 626 -23.84 -28.06 12.92
C PRO A 626 -24.18 -27.83 11.44
N ASP A 627 -24.02 -26.61 10.94
CA ASP A 627 -24.21 -26.23 9.54
C ASP A 627 -22.96 -26.45 8.67
N GLY A 628 -21.88 -27.00 9.23
CA GLY A 628 -20.62 -27.30 8.56
C GLY A 628 -19.64 -26.13 8.50
N ARG A 629 -19.94 -25.00 9.13
CA ARG A 629 -19.06 -23.81 9.18
C ARG A 629 -17.89 -24.01 10.14
N ALA A 630 -16.69 -23.58 9.75
CA ALA A 630 -15.53 -23.58 10.65
C ALA A 630 -15.46 -22.29 11.45
N LEU A 631 -15.28 -22.44 12.77
CA LEU A 631 -14.88 -21.38 13.68
C LEU A 631 -13.46 -21.64 14.17
N VAL A 632 -12.55 -20.72 13.89
CA VAL A 632 -11.19 -20.75 14.42
C VAL A 632 -11.07 -19.68 15.50
N THR A 633 -10.81 -20.11 16.73
CA THR A 633 -10.57 -19.23 17.87
C THR A 633 -9.07 -19.15 18.13
N ALA A 634 -8.51 -17.94 18.03
CA ALA A 634 -7.14 -17.62 18.41
C ALA A 634 -7.13 -16.91 19.76
N ASP A 635 -6.51 -17.52 20.76
CA ASP A 635 -6.32 -16.93 22.09
C ASP A 635 -5.00 -16.15 22.11
N LEU A 636 -5.06 -14.82 22.22
CA LEU A 636 -3.87 -13.95 22.22
C LEU A 636 -3.35 -13.69 23.65
N GLY A 637 -3.93 -14.33 24.66
CA GLY A 637 -3.61 -14.16 26.08
C GLY A 637 -4.45 -13.08 26.76
N ASP A 638 -4.53 -11.87 26.16
CA ASP A 638 -5.32 -10.74 26.67
C ASP A 638 -6.76 -10.69 26.11
N ARG A 639 -6.99 -11.35 24.97
CA ARG A 639 -8.28 -11.42 24.27
C ARG A 639 -8.37 -12.66 23.37
N GLN A 640 -9.59 -13.04 22.99
CA GLN A 640 -9.84 -14.10 22.03
C GLN A 640 -10.43 -13.54 20.75
N VAL A 641 -9.91 -13.97 19.60
CA VAL A 641 -10.42 -13.60 18.28
C VAL A 641 -11.04 -14.83 17.63
N VAL A 642 -12.28 -14.71 17.14
CA VAL A 642 -12.99 -15.80 16.47
C VAL A 642 -13.18 -15.46 14.99
N HIS A 643 -12.67 -16.34 14.13
CA HIS A 643 -12.82 -16.28 12.68
C HIS A 643 -13.85 -17.31 12.24
N ALA A 644 -14.90 -16.85 11.55
CA ALA A 644 -15.85 -17.74 10.89
C ALA A 644 -15.51 -17.88 9.40
N VAL A 645 -15.50 -19.12 8.92
CA VAL A 645 -15.19 -19.44 7.52
C VAL A 645 -16.33 -20.27 6.92
N THR A 646 -16.93 -19.72 5.87
CA THR A 646 -17.95 -20.40 5.06
C THR A 646 -17.49 -20.39 3.60
N GLY A 647 -17.07 -21.54 3.07
CA GLY A 647 -16.54 -21.61 1.69
C GLY A 647 -15.20 -20.86 1.54
N THR A 648 -15.18 -19.76 0.78
CA THR A 648 -13.99 -18.91 0.53
C THR A 648 -14.01 -17.57 1.24
N THR A 649 -15.10 -17.20 1.92
CA THR A 649 -15.22 -15.90 2.60
C THR A 649 -14.78 -15.99 4.05
N LEU A 650 -13.92 -15.05 4.45
CA LEU A 650 -13.42 -14.87 5.80
C LEU A 650 -14.12 -13.70 6.46
N ARG A 651 -14.76 -13.93 7.60
CA ARG A 651 -15.33 -12.85 8.40
C ARG A 651 -14.87 -12.97 9.85
N ALA A 652 -14.17 -11.94 10.33
CA ALA A 652 -13.97 -11.75 11.76
C ALA A 652 -15.34 -11.41 12.38
N LEU A 653 -15.78 -12.19 13.37
CA LEU A 653 -17.03 -11.91 14.06
C LEU A 653 -16.78 -10.77 15.07
N PRO A 654 -17.56 -9.67 15.03
CA PRO A 654 -17.43 -8.60 16.00
C PRO A 654 -18.00 -9.04 17.36
N GLY A 655 -17.15 -9.05 18.39
CA GLY A 655 -17.53 -9.23 19.80
C GLY A 655 -16.79 -10.38 20.50
N ASP A 656 -16.29 -10.10 21.71
CA ASP A 656 -15.79 -11.11 22.66
C ASP A 656 -16.90 -12.12 22.98
N GLN A 657 -16.96 -13.23 22.23
CA GLN A 657 -17.80 -14.36 22.61
C GLN A 657 -17.00 -15.28 23.52
N ARG A 658 -17.36 -15.28 24.82
CA ARG A 658 -16.96 -16.35 25.74
C ARG A 658 -17.63 -17.65 25.30
N VAL A 659 -17.00 -18.38 24.39
CA VAL A 659 -17.41 -19.74 24.05
C VAL A 659 -17.01 -20.65 25.21
N ARG A 660 -17.99 -21.37 25.78
CA ARG A 660 -17.75 -22.33 26.86
C ARG A 660 -16.85 -23.45 26.34
N PRO A 661 -15.70 -23.75 26.98
CA PRO A 661 -14.78 -24.75 26.48
C PRO A 661 -15.40 -26.14 26.64
N THR A 662 -15.61 -26.84 25.52
CA THR A 662 -15.70 -28.32 25.54
C THR A 662 -14.27 -28.86 25.40
N PRO A 663 -13.78 -29.78 26.23
CA PRO A 663 -12.41 -30.29 26.09
C PRO A 663 -12.20 -30.96 24.73
N PRO A 664 -11.03 -30.84 24.09
CA PRO A 664 -10.69 -31.65 22.94
C PRO A 664 -10.70 -33.12 23.34
N ARG A 665 -11.37 -33.97 22.58
CA ARG A 665 -11.31 -35.42 22.77
C ARG A 665 -9.99 -35.91 22.17
N ALA A 666 -8.91 -35.82 22.93
CA ALA A 666 -7.68 -36.50 22.59
C ALA A 666 -7.92 -38.01 22.68
N VAL A 667 -7.72 -38.74 21.59
CA VAL A 667 -7.51 -40.18 21.69
C VAL A 667 -6.08 -40.36 22.20
N THR A 668 -5.88 -40.21 23.51
CA THR A 668 -4.64 -40.62 24.16
C THR A 668 -4.70 -42.13 24.33
N ALA A 669 -4.02 -42.86 23.44
CA ALA A 669 -3.55 -44.18 23.81
C ALA A 669 -2.43 -43.95 24.84
N ASP A 670 -2.61 -44.43 26.08
CA ASP A 670 -1.52 -44.47 27.06
C ASP A 670 -0.51 -45.51 26.56
N VAL A 671 0.54 -45.02 25.89
CA VAL A 671 1.61 -45.86 25.38
C VAL A 671 2.82 -45.64 26.28
N ASP A 672 3.11 -46.63 27.14
CA ASP A 672 4.29 -46.63 28.02
C ASP A 672 5.57 -46.95 27.22
N LEU A 673 5.96 -46.00 26.36
CA LEU A 673 7.20 -46.05 25.58
C LEU A 673 8.16 -44.96 26.10
N PRO A 674 9.37 -45.32 26.54
CA PRO A 674 10.35 -44.35 27.04
C PRO A 674 10.70 -43.28 25.99
N GLY A 675 10.65 -42.01 26.37
CA GLY A 675 11.04 -40.89 25.53
C GLY A 675 9.98 -40.41 24.53
N VAL A 676 8.73 -40.90 24.62
CA VAL A 676 7.61 -40.34 23.86
C VAL A 676 7.14 -39.02 24.51
N GLU A 677 7.08 -37.96 23.71
CA GLU A 677 6.52 -36.66 24.11
C GLU A 677 5.01 -36.64 23.95
N THR A 678 4.53 -37.13 22.80
CA THR A 678 3.10 -37.20 22.50
C THR A 678 2.81 -38.25 21.43
N VAL A 679 1.60 -38.80 21.45
CA VAL A 679 1.08 -39.70 20.42
C VAL A 679 -0.03 -38.98 19.68
N ILE A 680 0.10 -38.92 18.35
CA ILE A 680 -0.89 -38.29 17.47
C ILE A 680 -1.40 -39.31 16.45
N GLY A 681 -2.67 -39.20 16.07
CA GLY A 681 -3.21 -39.96 14.93
C GLY A 681 -2.56 -39.53 13.62
N VAL A 682 -2.62 -40.38 12.59
CA VAL A 682 -2.26 -39.97 11.23
C VAL A 682 -3.36 -39.00 10.73
N PRO A 683 -3.02 -37.77 10.28
CA PRO A 683 -4.02 -36.80 9.83
C PRO A 683 -4.95 -37.36 8.76
N GLY A 684 -6.26 -37.15 8.90
CA GLY A 684 -7.29 -37.72 8.01
C GLY A 684 -7.69 -39.16 8.34
N PHE A 685 -6.96 -39.81 9.25
CA PHE A 685 -7.09 -41.22 9.61
C PHE A 685 -7.03 -41.44 11.13
N GLY A 686 -7.50 -40.48 11.93
CA GLY A 686 -7.45 -40.56 13.40
C GLY A 686 -8.23 -41.74 14.01
N ASP A 687 -9.17 -42.32 13.27
CA ASP A 687 -9.94 -43.51 13.67
C ASP A 687 -9.26 -44.84 13.28
N GLU A 688 -8.17 -44.79 12.51
CA GLU A 688 -7.43 -45.98 12.10
C GLU A 688 -6.51 -46.47 13.23
N PRO A 689 -6.26 -47.79 13.32
CA PRO A 689 -5.40 -48.35 14.36
C PRO A 689 -3.90 -48.14 14.06
N ILE A 690 -3.53 -46.96 13.56
CA ILE A 690 -2.16 -46.52 13.27
C ILE A 690 -1.97 -45.11 13.85
N ALA A 691 -0.88 -44.92 14.59
CA ALA A 691 -0.54 -43.64 15.19
C ALA A 691 0.95 -43.30 15.01
N LEU A 692 1.31 -42.05 15.30
CA LEU A 692 2.68 -41.55 15.28
C LEU A 692 3.06 -41.10 16.69
N ALA A 693 4.17 -41.63 17.23
CA ALA A 693 4.74 -41.18 18.49
C ALA A 693 5.91 -40.22 18.23
N LEU A 694 5.75 -38.98 18.69
CA LEU A 694 6.79 -37.95 18.67
C LEU A 694 7.74 -38.16 19.85
N MET A 695 9.05 -38.09 19.61
CA MET A 695 10.08 -38.39 20.60
C MET A 695 10.65 -37.10 21.20
N SER A 696 10.76 -37.03 22.53
CA SER A 696 11.26 -35.84 23.26
C SER A 696 12.76 -35.59 23.09
N ASP A 697 13.51 -36.60 22.63
CA ASP A 697 14.95 -36.52 22.37
C ASP A 697 15.27 -36.03 20.93
N GLY A 698 14.24 -35.65 20.17
CA GLY A 698 14.36 -35.16 18.80
C GLY A 698 14.79 -36.22 17.79
N ARG A 699 14.64 -37.51 18.12
CA ARG A 699 14.75 -38.64 17.19
C ARG A 699 13.55 -38.73 16.24
N PRO A 700 13.67 -39.48 15.13
CA PRO A 700 12.56 -39.70 14.19
C PRO A 700 11.34 -40.29 14.89
N ALA A 701 10.15 -39.80 14.53
CA ALA A 701 8.91 -40.28 15.13
C ALA A 701 8.70 -41.77 14.82
N ARG A 702 7.99 -42.46 15.72
CA ARG A 702 7.71 -43.90 15.60
C ARG A 702 6.33 -44.11 15.00
N VAL A 703 6.23 -45.02 14.03
CA VAL A 703 4.95 -45.51 13.54
C VAL A 703 4.48 -46.59 14.50
N LEU A 704 3.32 -46.39 15.10
CA LEU A 704 2.68 -47.33 16.03
C LEU A 704 1.56 -48.06 15.31
N ASP A 705 1.57 -49.39 15.42
CA ASP A 705 0.46 -50.25 15.06
C ASP A 705 -0.32 -50.58 16.34
N LEU A 706 -1.57 -50.15 16.38
CA LEU A 706 -2.47 -50.31 17.53
C LEU A 706 -3.40 -51.51 17.34
N THR A 707 -3.23 -52.29 16.26
CA THR A 707 -4.01 -53.51 16.07
C THR A 707 -3.65 -54.55 17.12
N GLY A 708 -4.66 -55.13 17.78
CA GLY A 708 -4.48 -56.19 18.78
C GLY A 708 -4.38 -55.74 20.25
N GLY A 709 -4.62 -54.46 20.55
CA GLY A 709 -4.82 -53.96 21.93
C GLY A 709 -3.55 -53.66 22.73
N THR A 710 -2.37 -54.11 22.28
CA THR A 710 -1.06 -53.65 22.80
C THR A 710 -0.31 -52.92 21.68
N PRO A 711 0.03 -51.62 21.83
CA PRO A 711 0.75 -50.86 20.81
C PRO A 711 2.08 -51.51 20.43
N ARG A 712 2.31 -51.76 19.13
CA ARG A 712 3.60 -52.21 18.59
C ARG A 712 4.28 -51.06 17.86
N VAL A 713 5.59 -50.87 18.09
CA VAL A 713 6.40 -50.01 17.21
C VAL A 713 6.58 -50.74 15.87
N ALA A 714 5.84 -50.30 14.86
CA ALA A 714 5.85 -50.89 13.53
C ALA A 714 6.89 -50.25 12.60
N GLY A 715 7.42 -49.07 12.94
CA GLY A 715 8.40 -48.41 12.10
C GLY A 715 8.87 -47.04 12.60
N MET A 716 9.55 -46.32 11.72
CA MET A 716 10.08 -44.99 11.96
C MET A 716 9.79 -44.08 10.76
N ILE A 717 9.53 -42.80 11.03
CA ILE A 717 9.33 -41.76 10.03
C ILE A 717 10.34 -40.63 10.23
N HIS A 718 11.06 -40.28 9.16
CA HIS A 718 11.95 -39.12 9.07
C HIS A 718 11.32 -38.11 8.11
N GLY A 719 10.80 -36.99 8.59
CA GLY A 719 10.16 -35.96 7.77
C GLY A 719 9.07 -35.18 8.51
N PRO A 720 8.19 -34.43 7.80
CA PRO A 720 7.22 -33.55 8.42
C PRO A 720 6.12 -34.34 9.12
N VAL A 721 6.22 -34.41 10.45
CA VAL A 721 5.16 -34.94 11.33
C VAL A 721 4.69 -33.79 12.21
N GLY A 722 3.92 -32.89 11.62
CA GLY A 722 3.28 -31.77 12.32
C GLY A 722 1.95 -32.16 12.95
N ARG A 723 1.56 -31.49 14.03
CA ARG A 723 0.23 -31.64 14.60
C ARG A 723 -0.78 -30.90 13.71
N ILE A 724 -1.74 -31.64 13.17
CA ILE A 724 -2.91 -31.10 12.48
C ILE A 724 -4.12 -31.43 13.35
N ASP A 725 -4.78 -30.40 13.88
CA ASP A 725 -6.02 -30.58 14.66
C ASP A 725 -7.21 -30.63 13.70
N GLU A 726 -7.92 -31.76 13.70
CA GLU A 726 -8.95 -32.07 12.71
C GLU A 726 -10.33 -32.19 13.36
N GLN A 727 -11.30 -31.47 12.79
CA GLN A 727 -12.72 -31.67 13.03
C GLN A 727 -13.42 -31.65 11.68
N ALA A 728 -13.77 -32.84 11.18
CA ALA A 728 -14.29 -32.99 9.83
C ALA A 728 -15.48 -32.03 9.54
N PRO A 729 -15.50 -31.35 8.39
CA PRO A 729 -14.59 -31.45 7.24
C PRO A 729 -13.40 -30.45 7.28
N TRP A 730 -13.02 -29.94 8.44
CA TRP A 730 -12.00 -28.89 8.59
C TRP A 730 -10.81 -29.35 9.42
N ALA A 731 -9.66 -28.72 9.20
CA ALA A 731 -8.48 -28.91 10.04
C ALA A 731 -7.66 -27.64 10.16
N ILE A 732 -6.92 -27.48 11.26
CA ILE A 732 -5.98 -26.39 11.46
C ILE A 732 -4.56 -26.91 11.68
N ALA A 733 -3.57 -26.16 11.20
CA ALA A 733 -2.16 -26.34 11.54
C ALA A 733 -1.61 -25.02 12.09
N ASP A 734 -0.98 -25.10 13.25
CA ASP A 734 -0.35 -23.97 13.92
C ASP A 734 1.06 -23.72 13.36
N GLY A 735 1.37 -22.46 13.07
CA GLY A 735 2.71 -22.00 12.69
C GLY A 735 3.09 -20.72 13.43
N PRO A 736 4.35 -20.26 13.31
CA PRO A 736 4.81 -19.03 13.96
C PRO A 736 3.99 -17.81 13.49
N GLY A 737 3.10 -17.32 14.35
CA GLY A 737 2.25 -16.15 14.09
C GLY A 737 1.08 -16.38 13.11
N VAL A 738 0.89 -17.60 12.61
CA VAL A 738 -0.17 -17.93 11.64
C VAL A 738 -0.80 -19.29 11.91
N VAL A 739 -2.13 -19.39 11.76
CA VAL A 739 -2.89 -20.65 11.74
C VAL A 739 -3.40 -20.87 10.32
N SER A 740 -3.05 -22.00 9.73
CA SER A 740 -3.59 -22.38 8.43
C SER A 740 -4.82 -23.25 8.60
N LEU A 741 -5.93 -22.83 7.99
CA LEU A 741 -7.18 -23.58 7.95
C LEU A 741 -7.26 -24.36 6.63
N PHE A 742 -7.49 -25.67 6.75
CA PHE A 742 -7.63 -26.61 5.65
C PHE A 742 -9.05 -27.15 5.58
N HIS A 743 -9.54 -27.34 4.36
CA HIS A 743 -10.68 -28.20 4.09
C HIS A 743 -10.18 -29.61 3.80
N VAL A 744 -10.80 -30.61 4.42
CA VAL A 744 -10.40 -32.02 4.36
C VAL A 744 -11.39 -32.79 3.50
N THR A 745 -10.86 -33.51 2.52
CA THR A 745 -11.62 -34.47 1.70
C THR A 745 -11.00 -35.85 1.88
N ARG A 746 -11.80 -36.88 2.18
CA ARG A 746 -11.33 -38.26 2.37
C ARG A 746 -11.88 -39.16 1.27
N ASN A 747 -11.05 -40.06 0.74
CA ASN A 747 -11.40 -41.06 -0.26
C ASN A 747 -10.95 -42.46 0.17
#